data_AF-A0A6G0YTW4-F1
#
_entry.id   AF-A0A6G0YTW4-F1
#
_cell.length_a   1.000
_cell.length_b   1.000
_cell.length_c   1.000
_cell.angle_alpha   90.00
_cell.angle_beta   90.00
_cell.angle_gamma   90.00
#
_symmetry.space_group_name_H-M   'P 1'
#
loop_
_entity.id
_entity.type
_entity.pdbx_description
1 polymer ?
#
loop_
_entity_poly.entity_id
_entity_poly.type
_entity_poly.pdbx_seq_one_letter_code
_entity_poly.pdbx_strand_id
1 'polypeptide(L)'
;MIYTNLIPIYLKKVFNEKLILMIAVLFRWFVSLHDYSGKSKTPMYGDYEAQRHWMEVTISLPTTQWYFNSSDNDLLYWGLDYPPLTAYHSYLNGLVFKKILPESVQLNTSRGFESKFHKLLMRYSVLIVDLLIFIPAVYWFFRQFFKIKSNNQLSQTMIIALTLLYPGIILIDYGHFQYNCVSLGLFVASVASMFANKIILTCILFSMALNYKQMELYHALPFFFYYIGFVYEIYKKRSFIKALKTLSILVLSVTITFLLLWLPFISDPKQMFQVIHRIFPLERGVFEDKVSNIWCLINVLYKLRDINNQTMATICLLTTLISVLPTCLDLLKNPSKIKFLLSLINCSLSFFLFSFQVHEKSILLVALPVLMYAPLNAFVCTWFLSLTTFSMLPLLIRDNLLIPFISLSLIYFIVYNSIEKLMLQKKNTSKLHLLRNLSLLGCVILTFCTLALKPPQKYPHLWPLSEIFCSVNDDSDGCGAKFSVVVVSDQFNGKTLLQRHRMVNEILADELKEIHAFSQKTLTTEQWNNLNKFEVTAPGKIILFGEHSVVYGKPAIACAIDQHTTLTFTESYCNNQDLNTIPCRIILPLINYSGMLTIHLDAKPTFSPTTYFQETLNKLNKNEPFLNELDTLSGNEKKTLTVLHFIFGGIITCYMKQLKNVSFTIGITSVLKLGAGTGSSASYCVSLVAACLAYIKFKINSNVEIQFDPLLDDFHSQSGDNLLIIEPFTDNIAFSDGEKCLINRWALLAENFIHTKASGLDNTICTYGTMVQYTKLNSHKLLEAPELKILLIYSALAA
;
A
#
# COMPACT_ATOMS: atom_id res chain seq x y z
N MET A 1 -39.52 33.79 24.15
CA MET A 1 -40.74 32.96 24.02
C MET A 1 -41.22 32.82 22.57
N ILE A 2 -41.08 33.85 21.72
CA ILE A 2 -41.45 33.79 20.29
C ILE A 2 -40.44 32.97 19.44
N TYR A 3 -39.13 33.08 19.70
CA TYR A 3 -38.09 32.31 18.99
C TYR A 3 -38.12 30.78 19.24
N THR A 4 -38.54 30.35 20.44
CA THR A 4 -38.65 28.93 20.79
C THR A 4 -39.78 28.20 20.04
N ASN A 5 -40.78 28.94 19.55
CA ASN A 5 -41.91 28.37 18.79
C ASN A 5 -41.73 28.48 17.26
N LEU A 6 -40.87 29.39 16.78
CA LEU A 6 -40.59 29.58 15.34
C LEU A 6 -39.62 28.55 14.78
N ILE A 7 -38.58 28.17 15.53
CA ILE A 7 -37.57 27.19 15.09
C ILE A 7 -38.19 25.82 14.76
N PRO A 8 -39.11 25.24 15.57
CA PRO A 8 -39.78 23.99 15.22
C PRO A 8 -40.63 24.08 13.95
N ILE A 9 -41.29 25.23 13.70
CA ILE A 9 -42.11 25.46 12.50
C ILE A 9 -41.23 25.61 11.26
N TYR A 10 -40.12 26.33 11.37
CA TYR A 10 -39.14 26.50 10.29
C TYR A 10 -38.42 25.18 9.99
N LEU A 11 -38.01 24.42 11.01
CA LEU A 11 -37.45 23.08 10.84
C LEU A 11 -38.47 22.12 10.21
N LYS A 12 -39.76 22.20 10.54
CA LYS A 12 -40.81 21.39 9.89
C LYS A 12 -41.02 21.71 8.42
N LYS A 13 -40.70 22.96 7.99
CA LYS A 13 -40.69 23.39 6.58
C LYS A 13 -39.37 23.07 5.85
N VAL A 14 -38.23 23.11 6.55
CA VAL A 14 -36.87 22.97 5.98
C VAL A 14 -36.38 21.52 5.98
N PHE A 15 -36.67 20.71 7.00
CA PHE A 15 -36.33 19.28 7.06
C PHE A 15 -37.29 18.45 6.20
N ASN A 16 -37.15 18.59 4.89
CA ASN A 16 -37.75 17.68 3.91
C ASN A 16 -36.86 16.44 3.77
N GLU A 17 -37.45 15.24 3.73
CA GLU A 17 -36.72 13.99 3.48
C GLU A 17 -35.86 14.04 2.21
N LYS A 18 -36.33 14.76 1.18
CA LYS A 18 -35.54 15.00 -0.04
C LYS A 18 -34.25 15.78 0.23
N LEU A 19 -34.29 16.77 1.13
CA LEU A 19 -33.12 17.56 1.50
C LEU A 19 -32.11 16.69 2.26
N ILE A 20 -32.58 15.86 3.20
CA ILE A 20 -31.72 14.92 3.93
C ILE A 20 -31.05 13.94 2.97
N LEU A 21 -31.80 13.39 2.02
CA LEU A 21 -31.25 12.50 1.01
C LEU A 21 -30.15 13.20 0.21
N MET A 22 -30.40 14.42 -0.26
CA MET A 22 -29.41 15.21 -0.99
C MET A 22 -28.15 15.47 -0.17
N ILE A 23 -28.28 15.86 1.11
CA ILE A 23 -27.14 16.06 2.02
C ILE A 23 -26.38 14.76 2.27
N ALA A 24 -27.10 13.65 2.49
CA ALA A 24 -26.50 12.34 2.73
C ALA A 24 -25.69 11.83 1.53
N VAL A 25 -26.20 12.05 0.31
CA VAL A 25 -25.49 11.74 -0.95
C VAL A 25 -24.30 12.68 -1.14
N LEU A 26 -24.46 13.98 -0.85
CA LEU A 26 -23.40 14.97 -0.99
C LEU A 26 -22.20 14.63 -0.09
N PHE A 27 -22.42 14.23 1.16
CA PHE A 27 -21.33 13.85 2.07
C PHE A 27 -20.61 12.58 1.63
N ARG A 28 -21.34 11.59 1.11
CA ARG A 28 -20.73 10.40 0.49
C ARG A 28 -19.84 10.79 -0.69
N TRP A 29 -20.34 11.70 -1.54
CA TRP A 29 -19.59 12.21 -2.68
C TRP A 29 -18.34 12.99 -2.25
N PHE A 30 -18.42 13.87 -1.25
CA PHE A 30 -17.25 14.58 -0.72
C PHE A 30 -16.18 13.63 -0.17
N VAL A 31 -16.56 12.62 0.61
CA VAL A 31 -15.60 11.63 1.11
C VAL A 31 -14.95 10.85 -0.04
N SER A 32 -15.71 10.55 -1.10
CA SER A 32 -15.21 9.82 -2.27
C SER A 32 -14.04 10.49 -3.01
N LEU A 33 -13.88 11.82 -2.84
CA LEU A 33 -12.78 12.61 -3.40
C LEU A 33 -11.43 12.30 -2.73
N HIS A 34 -11.44 11.82 -1.49
CA HIS A 34 -10.23 11.47 -0.74
C HIS A 34 -9.66 10.10 -1.17
N ASP A 35 -8.46 9.78 -0.67
CA ASP A 35 -7.74 8.55 -0.96
C ASP A 35 -8.49 7.30 -0.48
N TYR A 36 -8.01 6.13 -0.89
CA TYR A 36 -8.61 4.82 -0.61
C TYR A 36 -7.58 3.88 0.00
N SER A 37 -8.07 2.76 0.55
CA SER A 37 -7.24 1.71 1.13
C SER A 37 -6.21 1.20 0.13
N GLY A 38 -4.94 1.37 0.47
CA GLY A 38 -3.83 0.85 -0.33
C GLY A 38 -3.42 1.69 -1.55
N LYS A 39 -3.92 2.92 -1.70
CA LYS A 39 -3.55 3.80 -2.82
C LYS A 39 -2.03 3.92 -2.96
N SER A 40 -1.52 3.55 -4.14
CA SER A 40 -0.09 3.57 -4.49
C SER A 40 0.81 2.79 -3.51
N LYS A 41 0.28 1.79 -2.80
CA LYS A 41 1.03 0.92 -1.87
C LYS A 41 1.34 -0.43 -2.51
N THR A 42 2.33 -0.48 -3.40
CA THR A 42 2.82 -1.73 -4.02
C THR A 42 3.44 -2.68 -2.98
N PRO A 43 3.46 -4.01 -3.22
CA PRO A 43 2.88 -4.72 -4.38
C PRO A 43 1.41 -5.11 -4.20
N MET A 44 0.91 -5.19 -2.96
CA MET A 44 -0.42 -5.72 -2.65
C MET A 44 -1.53 -4.68 -2.65
N TYR A 45 -1.25 -3.38 -2.52
CA TYR A 45 -2.28 -2.34 -2.37
C TYR A 45 -3.19 -2.63 -1.15
N GLY A 46 -4.50 -2.50 -1.27
CA GLY A 46 -5.45 -2.62 -0.17
C GLY A 46 -6.83 -3.06 -0.66
N ASP A 47 -7.85 -2.92 0.20
CA ASP A 47 -9.21 -3.39 -0.08
C ASP A 47 -9.80 -2.83 -1.40
N TYR A 48 -9.36 -1.66 -1.86
CA TYR A 48 -9.74 -1.12 -3.18
C TYR A 48 -9.32 -2.05 -4.33
N GLU A 49 -8.07 -2.52 -4.30
CA GLU A 49 -7.52 -3.44 -5.29
C GLU A 49 -8.15 -4.82 -5.17
N ALA A 50 -8.45 -5.29 -3.95
CA ALA A 50 -9.16 -6.55 -3.75
C ALA A 50 -10.49 -6.58 -4.51
N GLN A 51 -11.30 -5.52 -4.39
CA GLN A 51 -12.58 -5.43 -5.10
C GLN A 51 -12.39 -5.37 -6.63
N ARG A 52 -11.39 -4.62 -7.13
CA ARG A 52 -11.07 -4.55 -8.56
C ARG A 52 -10.65 -5.92 -9.09
N HIS A 53 -9.76 -6.61 -8.38
CA HIS A 53 -9.29 -7.94 -8.76
C HIS A 53 -10.42 -8.96 -8.78
N TRP A 54 -11.37 -8.89 -7.84
CA TRP A 54 -12.57 -9.76 -7.89
C TRP A 54 -13.41 -9.50 -9.15
N MET A 55 -13.49 -8.26 -9.64
CA MET A 55 -14.16 -7.96 -10.91
C MET A 55 -13.41 -8.58 -12.10
N GLU A 56 -12.08 -8.47 -12.15
CA GLU A 56 -11.22 -9.10 -13.16
C GLU A 56 -11.38 -10.62 -13.19
N VAL A 57 -11.25 -11.28 -12.04
CA VAL A 57 -11.37 -12.75 -11.90
C VAL A 57 -12.73 -13.23 -12.35
N THR A 58 -13.80 -12.60 -11.88
CA THR A 58 -15.17 -13.09 -12.12
C THR A 58 -15.61 -12.98 -13.57
N ILE A 59 -15.12 -11.98 -14.32
CA ILE A 59 -15.47 -11.82 -15.74
C ILE A 59 -14.54 -12.56 -16.69
N SER A 60 -13.34 -12.91 -16.24
CA SER A 60 -12.30 -13.50 -17.09
C SER A 60 -12.23 -15.02 -16.95
N LEU A 61 -12.61 -15.56 -15.78
CA LEU A 61 -12.49 -16.98 -15.47
C LEU A 61 -13.85 -17.65 -15.28
N PRO A 62 -13.97 -18.97 -15.56
CA PRO A 62 -15.17 -19.73 -15.24
C PRO A 62 -15.38 -19.84 -13.71
N THR A 63 -16.63 -20.00 -13.27
CA THR A 63 -17.01 -20.08 -11.85
C THR A 63 -16.29 -21.21 -11.08
N THR A 64 -15.83 -22.24 -11.78
CA THR A 64 -15.03 -23.34 -11.21
C THR A 64 -13.63 -22.91 -10.76
N GLN A 65 -13.14 -21.76 -11.20
CA GLN A 65 -11.80 -21.25 -10.85
C GLN A 65 -11.82 -20.05 -9.89
N TRP A 66 -12.97 -19.42 -9.64
CA TRP A 66 -13.04 -18.18 -8.84
C TRP A 66 -12.45 -18.29 -7.42
N TYR A 67 -12.56 -19.48 -6.80
CA TYR A 67 -12.10 -19.74 -5.44
C TYR A 67 -10.91 -20.72 -5.37
N PHE A 68 -10.32 -21.06 -6.52
CA PHE A 68 -9.22 -22.02 -6.63
C PHE A 68 -7.95 -21.34 -7.11
N ASN A 69 -6.81 -21.82 -6.61
CA ASN A 69 -5.52 -21.38 -7.12
C ASN A 69 -5.29 -22.01 -8.49
N SER A 70 -4.87 -21.22 -9.47
CA SER A 70 -4.55 -21.65 -10.83
C SER A 70 -3.44 -20.78 -11.43
N SER A 71 -2.99 -21.11 -12.64
CA SER A 71 -2.05 -20.26 -13.40
C SER A 71 -2.58 -18.84 -13.61
N ASP A 72 -3.90 -18.68 -13.66
CA ASP A 72 -4.59 -17.43 -13.97
C ASP A 72 -5.28 -16.78 -12.76
N ASN A 73 -5.38 -17.49 -11.63
CA ASN A 73 -5.95 -16.99 -10.38
C ASN A 73 -5.02 -17.31 -9.20
N ASP A 74 -4.28 -16.30 -8.75
CA ASP A 74 -3.41 -16.40 -7.59
C ASP A 74 -4.17 -16.03 -6.32
N LEU A 75 -4.53 -17.03 -5.51
CA LEU A 75 -5.30 -16.80 -4.28
C LEU A 75 -4.54 -16.04 -3.19
N LEU A 76 -3.21 -15.91 -3.31
CA LEU A 76 -2.40 -15.07 -2.43
C LEU A 76 -2.52 -13.59 -2.80
N TYR A 77 -2.84 -13.28 -4.05
CA TYR A 77 -3.10 -11.91 -4.53
C TYR A 77 -4.61 -11.60 -4.48
N TRP A 78 -5.11 -11.25 -3.30
CA TRP A 78 -6.53 -10.90 -3.08
C TRP A 78 -7.54 -11.93 -3.60
N GLY A 79 -7.32 -13.21 -3.28
CA GLY A 79 -8.29 -14.26 -3.58
C GLY A 79 -9.68 -13.97 -3.01
N LEU A 80 -10.71 -14.56 -3.63
CA LEU A 80 -12.09 -14.27 -3.28
C LEU A 80 -12.49 -14.95 -1.95
N ASP A 81 -12.76 -14.13 -0.93
CA ASP A 81 -12.98 -14.58 0.47
C ASP A 81 -14.42 -14.39 0.95
N TYR A 82 -15.30 -13.86 0.11
CA TYR A 82 -16.70 -13.60 0.44
C TYR A 82 -17.62 -14.63 -0.24
N PRO A 83 -18.85 -14.82 0.26
CA PRO A 83 -19.75 -15.82 -0.31
C PRO A 83 -20.27 -15.44 -1.71
N PRO A 84 -20.96 -16.38 -2.39
CA PRO A 84 -21.31 -16.27 -3.81
C PRO A 84 -22.00 -14.98 -4.25
N LEU A 85 -22.83 -14.35 -3.41
CA LEU A 85 -23.54 -13.13 -3.80
C LEU A 85 -22.58 -11.94 -4.00
N THR A 86 -21.46 -11.88 -3.25
CA THR A 86 -20.40 -10.91 -3.54
C THR A 86 -19.75 -11.21 -4.89
N ALA A 87 -19.43 -12.47 -5.19
CA ALA A 87 -18.82 -12.82 -6.47
C ALA A 87 -19.72 -12.45 -7.66
N TYR A 88 -21.04 -12.67 -7.55
CA TYR A 88 -22.00 -12.21 -8.58
C TYR A 88 -22.09 -10.69 -8.69
N HIS A 89 -22.01 -9.98 -7.57
CA HIS A 89 -21.96 -8.53 -7.60
C HIS A 89 -20.67 -8.02 -8.27
N SER A 90 -19.52 -8.62 -7.95
CA SER A 90 -18.24 -8.33 -8.63
C SER A 90 -18.30 -8.65 -10.12
N TYR A 91 -18.94 -9.75 -10.50
CA TYR A 91 -19.18 -10.09 -11.91
C TYR A 91 -20.00 -9.02 -12.63
N LEU A 92 -21.12 -8.58 -12.05
CA LEU A 92 -21.96 -7.53 -12.63
C LEU A 92 -21.21 -6.20 -12.76
N ASN A 93 -20.45 -5.79 -11.75
CA ASN A 93 -19.59 -4.61 -11.85
C ASN A 93 -18.49 -4.79 -12.91
N GLY A 94 -17.86 -5.96 -12.96
CA GLY A 94 -16.84 -6.28 -13.96
C GLY A 94 -17.37 -6.18 -15.40
N LEU A 95 -18.62 -6.58 -15.66
CA LEU A 95 -19.25 -6.41 -16.98
C LEU A 95 -19.40 -4.92 -17.36
N VAL A 96 -19.75 -4.07 -16.40
CA VAL A 96 -19.83 -2.62 -16.60
C VAL A 96 -18.44 -2.04 -16.85
N PHE A 97 -17.44 -2.44 -16.06
CA PHE A 97 -16.06 -1.97 -16.18
C PHE A 97 -15.41 -2.43 -17.48
N LYS A 98 -15.65 -3.66 -17.92
CA LYS A 98 -15.19 -4.17 -19.22
C LYS A 98 -15.69 -3.32 -20.39
N LYS A 99 -16.88 -2.72 -20.27
CA LYS A 99 -17.46 -1.86 -21.31
C LYS A 99 -16.96 -0.41 -21.25
N ILE A 100 -16.72 0.13 -20.05
CA ILE A 100 -16.38 1.55 -19.85
C ILE A 100 -14.85 1.77 -19.80
N LEU A 101 -14.12 0.87 -19.16
CA LEU A 101 -12.68 0.95 -18.90
C LEU A 101 -12.04 -0.46 -18.89
N PRO A 102 -11.92 -1.12 -20.06
CA PRO A 102 -11.52 -2.53 -20.17
C PRO A 102 -10.15 -2.84 -19.55
N GLU A 103 -9.20 -1.93 -19.69
CA GLU A 103 -7.85 -1.99 -19.10
C GLU A 103 -7.81 -2.14 -17.57
N SER A 104 -8.88 -1.75 -16.86
CA SER A 104 -8.95 -1.88 -15.39
C SER A 104 -9.31 -3.29 -14.89
N VAL A 105 -9.78 -4.17 -15.77
CA VAL A 105 -10.25 -5.53 -15.44
C VAL A 105 -9.69 -6.59 -16.39
N GLN A 106 -8.61 -6.26 -17.10
CA GLN A 106 -7.94 -7.17 -18.02
C GLN A 106 -7.06 -8.16 -17.25
N LEU A 107 -7.27 -9.46 -17.51
CA LEU A 107 -6.55 -10.53 -16.84
C LEU A 107 -5.02 -10.33 -16.93
N ASN A 108 -4.32 -10.52 -15.81
CA ASN A 108 -2.85 -10.49 -15.66
C ASN A 108 -2.17 -9.12 -15.86
N THR A 109 -2.84 -8.15 -16.48
CA THR A 109 -2.27 -6.83 -16.82
C THR A 109 -2.83 -5.69 -15.96
N SER A 110 -4.04 -5.88 -15.41
CA SER A 110 -4.74 -4.85 -14.64
C SER A 110 -4.46 -4.89 -13.12
N ARG A 111 -3.55 -5.76 -12.66
CA ARG A 111 -3.15 -5.82 -11.24
C ARG A 111 -2.54 -4.49 -10.81
N GLY A 112 -3.13 -3.88 -9.78
CA GLY A 112 -2.71 -2.57 -9.29
C GLY A 112 -3.10 -1.39 -10.19
N PHE A 113 -4.11 -1.53 -11.06
CA PHE A 113 -4.49 -0.46 -11.98
C PHE A 113 -5.04 0.77 -11.24
N GLU A 114 -4.31 1.89 -11.32
CA GLU A 114 -4.71 3.17 -10.74
C GLU A 114 -4.89 4.25 -11.82
N SER A 115 -6.08 4.87 -11.85
CA SER A 115 -6.32 6.08 -12.63
C SER A 115 -7.40 6.95 -11.96
N LYS A 116 -7.39 8.26 -12.23
CA LYS A 116 -8.41 9.18 -11.69
C LYS A 116 -9.82 8.78 -12.12
N PHE A 117 -9.97 8.33 -13.37
CA PHE A 117 -11.25 7.88 -13.90
C PHE A 117 -11.68 6.54 -13.29
N HIS A 118 -10.74 5.60 -13.11
CA HIS A 118 -11.00 4.33 -12.42
C HIS A 118 -11.50 4.53 -10.99
N LYS A 119 -10.82 5.40 -10.23
CA LYS A 119 -11.24 5.81 -8.88
C LYS A 119 -12.68 6.31 -8.90
N LEU A 120 -13.02 7.22 -9.80
CA LEU A 120 -14.37 7.78 -9.88
C LEU A 120 -15.41 6.71 -10.19
N LEU A 121 -15.12 5.80 -11.13
CA LEU A 121 -16.03 4.72 -11.52
C LEU A 121 -16.29 3.75 -10.35
N MET A 122 -15.23 3.35 -9.64
CA MET A 122 -15.31 2.54 -8.42
C MET A 122 -16.12 3.24 -7.32
N ARG A 123 -15.93 4.55 -7.11
CA ARG A 123 -16.74 5.30 -6.12
C ARG A 123 -18.22 5.33 -6.51
N TYR A 124 -18.53 5.44 -7.80
CA TYR A 124 -19.91 5.41 -8.27
C TYR A 124 -20.57 4.04 -8.15
N SER A 125 -19.85 2.92 -8.33
CA SER A 125 -20.44 1.60 -8.13
C SER A 125 -20.91 1.41 -6.68
N VAL A 126 -20.14 1.89 -5.68
CA VAL A 126 -20.57 1.90 -4.27
C VAL A 126 -21.80 2.79 -4.07
N LEU A 127 -21.78 4.01 -4.63
CA LEU A 127 -22.90 4.95 -4.50
C LEU A 127 -24.21 4.39 -5.08
N ILE A 128 -24.15 3.75 -6.24
CA ILE A 128 -25.32 3.18 -6.91
C ILE A 128 -25.98 2.13 -6.02
N VAL A 129 -25.20 1.18 -5.47
CA VAL A 129 -25.78 0.13 -4.63
C VAL A 129 -26.27 0.63 -3.26
N ASP A 130 -25.64 1.67 -2.70
CA ASP A 130 -26.12 2.33 -1.48
C ASP A 130 -27.50 3.00 -1.72
N LEU A 131 -27.64 3.73 -2.84
CA LEU A 131 -28.90 4.35 -3.26
C LEU A 131 -30.01 3.32 -3.53
N LEU A 132 -29.66 2.13 -4.05
CA LEU A 132 -30.63 1.09 -4.39
C LEU A 132 -31.00 0.19 -3.20
N ILE A 133 -30.09 -0.03 -2.25
CA ILE A 133 -30.26 -1.05 -1.21
C ILE A 133 -30.34 -0.41 0.18
N PHE A 134 -29.25 0.22 0.64
CA PHE A 134 -29.14 0.67 2.03
C PHE A 134 -30.06 1.85 2.35
N ILE A 135 -30.07 2.90 1.53
CA ILE A 135 -30.92 4.08 1.80
C ILE A 135 -32.41 3.69 1.81
N PRO A 136 -32.96 2.98 0.80
CA PRO A 136 -34.36 2.56 0.83
C PRO A 136 -34.68 1.64 2.02
N ALA A 137 -33.76 0.75 2.42
CA ALA A 137 -33.92 -0.12 3.57
C ALA A 137 -34.06 0.68 4.88
N VAL A 138 -33.22 1.70 5.08
CA VAL A 138 -33.28 2.61 6.25
C VAL A 138 -34.63 3.33 6.31
N TYR A 139 -35.08 3.91 5.19
CA TYR A 139 -36.40 4.55 5.11
C TYR A 139 -37.52 3.56 5.44
N TRP A 140 -37.48 2.36 4.84
CA TRP A 140 -38.49 1.34 5.05
C TRP A 140 -38.54 0.90 6.51
N PHE A 141 -37.41 0.64 7.15
CA PHE A 141 -37.33 0.27 8.55
C PHE A 141 -37.97 1.32 9.45
N PHE A 142 -37.54 2.58 9.38
CA PHE A 142 -38.08 3.63 10.26
C PHE A 142 -39.57 3.88 10.01
N ARG A 143 -40.05 3.76 8.76
CA ARG A 143 -41.51 3.82 8.47
C ARG A 143 -42.28 2.72 9.20
N GLN A 144 -41.75 1.49 9.26
CA GLN A 144 -42.42 0.41 10.00
C GLN A 144 -42.27 0.58 11.51
N PHE A 145 -41.12 1.04 11.99
CA PHE A 145 -40.88 1.29 13.40
C PHE A 145 -41.86 2.32 13.99
N PHE A 146 -42.00 3.47 13.31
CA PHE A 146 -42.86 4.55 13.80
C PHE A 146 -44.37 4.26 13.65
N LYS A 147 -44.77 3.36 12.74
CA LYS A 147 -46.16 2.84 12.71
C LYS A 147 -46.54 2.14 14.02
N ILE A 148 -45.59 1.50 14.70
CA ILE A 148 -45.84 0.77 15.96
C ILE A 148 -45.88 1.71 17.16
N LYS A 149 -45.05 2.76 17.16
CA LYS A 149 -44.79 3.61 18.34
C LYS A 149 -45.52 4.96 18.36
N SER A 150 -46.32 5.29 17.34
CA SER A 150 -47.09 6.55 17.24
C SER A 150 -46.22 7.79 17.54
N ASN A 151 -45.40 8.21 16.56
CA ASN A 151 -44.57 9.42 16.72
C ASN A 151 -44.73 10.37 15.53
N ASN A 152 -44.50 11.67 15.78
CA ASN A 152 -44.61 12.72 14.78
C ASN A 152 -43.62 12.52 13.62
N GLN A 153 -44.04 12.86 12.40
CA GLN A 153 -43.24 12.75 11.17
C GLN A 153 -41.87 13.43 11.27
N LEU A 154 -41.78 14.58 11.96
CA LEU A 154 -40.53 15.29 12.20
C LEU A 154 -39.49 14.43 12.92
N SER A 155 -39.93 13.66 13.94
CA SER A 155 -39.05 12.78 14.69
C SER A 155 -38.51 11.65 13.82
N GLN A 156 -39.35 11.11 12.94
CA GLN A 156 -38.93 10.12 11.98
C GLN A 156 -37.85 10.65 11.04
N THR A 157 -38.09 11.81 10.44
CA THR A 157 -37.18 12.45 9.49
C THR A 157 -35.82 12.77 10.13
N MET A 158 -35.81 13.21 11.40
CA MET A 158 -34.57 13.46 12.16
C MET A 158 -33.75 12.18 12.43
N ILE A 159 -34.40 11.08 12.82
CA ILE A 159 -33.67 9.83 13.05
C ILE A 159 -33.13 9.25 11.74
N ILE A 160 -33.90 9.35 10.64
CA ILE A 160 -33.40 8.96 9.31
C ILE A 160 -32.15 9.77 8.94
N ALA A 161 -32.16 11.09 9.19
CA ALA A 161 -30.98 11.92 8.97
C ALA A 161 -29.79 11.45 9.83
N LEU A 162 -30.01 11.15 11.11
CA LEU A 162 -28.97 10.62 11.99
C LEU A 162 -28.38 9.31 11.43
N THR A 163 -29.21 8.37 10.98
CA THR A 163 -28.72 7.10 10.41
C THR A 163 -27.96 7.29 9.10
N LEU A 164 -28.47 8.12 8.18
CA LEU A 164 -27.85 8.31 6.86
C LEU A 164 -26.56 9.15 6.92
N LEU A 165 -26.39 9.98 7.95
CA LEU A 165 -25.21 10.82 8.17
C LEU A 165 -24.18 10.18 9.11
N TYR A 166 -24.39 8.92 9.53
CA TYR A 166 -23.46 8.24 10.42
C TYR A 166 -22.05 8.13 9.79
N PRO A 167 -21.01 8.73 10.40
CA PRO A 167 -19.68 8.81 9.79
C PRO A 167 -19.04 7.45 9.55
N GLY A 168 -19.24 6.49 10.46
CA GLY A 168 -18.57 5.19 10.36
C GLY A 168 -18.88 4.44 9.05
N ILE A 169 -20.14 4.42 8.60
CA ILE A 169 -20.50 3.78 7.32
C ILE A 169 -19.93 4.59 6.15
N ILE A 170 -20.06 5.91 6.18
CA ILE A 170 -19.60 6.78 5.07
C ILE A 170 -18.08 6.67 4.90
N LEU A 171 -17.31 6.74 5.98
CA LEU A 171 -15.85 6.70 5.94
C LEU A 171 -15.31 5.35 5.47
N ILE A 172 -15.94 4.25 5.85
CA ILE A 172 -15.49 2.91 5.43
C ILE A 172 -15.90 2.62 3.98
N ASP A 173 -17.14 2.89 3.59
CA ASP A 173 -17.60 2.53 2.24
C ASP A 173 -17.07 3.51 1.18
N TYR A 174 -17.08 4.82 1.46
CA TYR A 174 -16.72 5.87 0.50
C TYR A 174 -15.31 6.44 0.68
N GLY A 175 -14.65 6.20 1.82
CA GLY A 175 -13.25 6.56 2.05
C GLY A 175 -12.36 5.36 1.85
N HIS A 176 -12.36 4.43 2.82
CA HIS A 176 -11.56 3.20 2.81
C HIS A 176 -11.81 2.33 1.56
N PHE A 177 -13.03 2.41 1.01
CA PHE A 177 -13.56 1.68 -0.15
C PHE A 177 -14.04 0.28 0.22
N GLN A 178 -15.35 0.15 0.42
CA GLN A 178 -15.98 -1.11 0.76
C GLN A 178 -17.46 -1.15 0.35
N TYR A 179 -17.98 -2.33 0.07
CA TYR A 179 -19.40 -2.55 -0.21
C TYR A 179 -20.18 -3.04 1.02
N ASN A 180 -19.97 -2.45 2.22
CA ASN A 180 -20.74 -2.89 3.39
C ASN A 180 -22.22 -2.51 3.30
N CYS A 181 -22.54 -1.38 2.65
CA CYS A 181 -23.89 -0.91 2.40
C CYS A 181 -24.81 -1.97 1.78
N VAL A 182 -24.30 -2.89 0.96
CA VAL A 182 -25.12 -3.98 0.39
C VAL A 182 -25.55 -4.96 1.47
N SER A 183 -24.60 -5.56 2.19
CA SER A 183 -24.86 -6.50 3.29
C SER A 183 -25.74 -5.88 4.38
N LEU A 184 -25.30 -4.73 4.88
CA LEU A 184 -25.96 -3.99 5.94
C LEU A 184 -27.36 -3.50 5.50
N GLY A 185 -27.52 -3.12 4.24
CA GLY A 185 -28.79 -2.71 3.67
C GLY A 185 -29.78 -3.87 3.55
N LEU A 186 -29.32 -5.03 3.07
CA LEU A 186 -30.11 -6.27 3.05
C LEU A 186 -30.52 -6.71 4.46
N PHE A 187 -29.62 -6.59 5.44
CA PHE A 187 -29.92 -6.83 6.85
C PHE A 187 -31.00 -5.88 7.39
N VAL A 188 -30.86 -4.56 7.17
CA VAL A 188 -31.89 -3.58 7.60
C VAL A 188 -33.22 -3.83 6.90
N ALA A 189 -33.20 -4.16 5.61
CA ALA A 189 -34.41 -4.50 4.86
C ALA A 189 -35.07 -5.77 5.40
N SER A 190 -34.27 -6.77 5.83
CA SER A 190 -34.78 -7.97 6.50
C SER A 190 -35.48 -7.62 7.81
N VAL A 191 -34.88 -6.78 8.65
CA VAL A 191 -35.52 -6.33 9.89
C VAL A 191 -36.75 -5.47 9.61
N ALA A 192 -36.73 -4.60 8.59
CA ALA A 192 -37.90 -3.85 8.15
C ALA A 192 -39.05 -4.79 7.72
N SER A 193 -38.73 -5.85 6.97
CA SER A 193 -39.65 -6.91 6.57
C SER A 193 -40.22 -7.65 7.78
N MET A 194 -39.39 -7.93 8.79
CA MET A 194 -39.81 -8.55 10.05
C MET A 194 -40.80 -7.65 10.79
N PHE A 195 -40.52 -6.35 10.84
CA PHE A 195 -41.42 -5.35 11.42
C PHE A 195 -42.73 -5.25 10.64
N ALA A 196 -42.72 -5.46 9.33
CA ALA A 196 -43.90 -5.56 8.47
C ALA A 196 -44.61 -6.93 8.51
N ASN A 197 -44.15 -7.89 9.33
CA ASN A 197 -44.65 -9.27 9.43
C ASN A 197 -44.57 -10.07 8.12
N LYS A 198 -43.63 -9.76 7.23
CA LYS A 198 -43.43 -10.45 5.94
C LYS A 198 -42.35 -11.53 6.06
N ILE A 199 -42.71 -12.70 6.58
CA ILE A 199 -41.79 -13.78 6.95
C ILE A 199 -40.90 -14.25 5.79
N ILE A 200 -41.48 -14.59 4.64
CA ILE A 200 -40.73 -15.11 3.47
C ILE A 200 -39.68 -14.10 3.02
N LEU A 201 -40.07 -12.83 2.90
CA LEU A 201 -39.17 -11.75 2.49
C LEU A 201 -38.07 -11.49 3.53
N THR A 202 -38.36 -11.64 4.83
CA THR A 202 -37.34 -11.58 5.89
C THR A 202 -36.30 -12.67 5.72
N CYS A 203 -36.73 -13.92 5.47
CA CYS A 203 -35.82 -15.04 5.22
C CYS A 203 -34.93 -14.77 4.00
N ILE A 204 -35.53 -14.41 2.87
CA ILE A 204 -34.80 -14.13 1.62
C ILE A 204 -33.76 -13.03 1.85
N LEU A 205 -34.17 -11.88 2.40
CA LEU A 205 -33.27 -10.73 2.58
C LEU A 205 -32.14 -11.01 3.57
N PHE A 206 -32.42 -11.73 4.67
CA PHE A 206 -31.37 -12.10 5.63
C PHE A 206 -30.40 -13.13 5.06
N SER A 207 -30.91 -14.14 4.33
CA SER A 207 -30.07 -15.10 3.62
C SER A 207 -29.21 -14.41 2.56
N MET A 208 -29.73 -13.42 1.84
CA MET A 208 -28.93 -12.61 0.92
C MET A 208 -27.86 -11.80 1.66
N ALA A 209 -28.17 -11.17 2.79
CA ALA A 209 -27.18 -10.43 3.60
C ALA A 209 -26.00 -11.34 4.02
N LEU A 210 -26.32 -12.53 4.55
CA LEU A 210 -25.34 -13.55 4.94
C LEU A 210 -24.47 -14.03 3.76
N ASN A 211 -25.08 -14.21 2.58
CA ASN A 211 -24.37 -14.63 1.38
C ASN A 211 -23.62 -13.49 0.66
N TYR A 212 -23.83 -12.24 1.10
CA TYR A 212 -23.02 -11.12 0.65
C TYR A 212 -21.76 -10.99 1.52
N LYS A 213 -21.92 -10.94 2.85
CA LYS A 213 -20.82 -11.00 3.82
C LYS A 213 -21.19 -11.92 4.97
N GLN A 214 -20.37 -12.95 5.19
CA GLN A 214 -20.54 -13.95 6.24
C GLN A 214 -20.57 -13.36 7.65
N MET A 215 -20.02 -12.16 7.84
CA MET A 215 -19.99 -11.46 9.12
C MET A 215 -21.39 -11.12 9.65
N GLU A 216 -22.44 -11.12 8.81
CA GLU A 216 -23.84 -11.00 9.25
C GLU A 216 -24.31 -12.16 10.15
N LEU A 217 -23.51 -13.23 10.29
CA LEU A 217 -23.75 -14.29 11.27
C LEU A 217 -23.86 -13.76 12.71
N TYR A 218 -23.29 -12.59 13.00
CA TYR A 218 -23.42 -11.92 14.30
C TYR A 218 -24.89 -11.63 14.66
N HIS A 219 -25.75 -11.52 13.65
CA HIS A 219 -27.18 -11.26 13.80
C HIS A 219 -28.05 -12.53 13.68
N ALA A 220 -27.47 -13.68 13.34
CA ALA A 220 -28.24 -14.89 13.04
C ALA A 220 -28.99 -15.46 14.25
N LEU A 221 -28.35 -15.47 15.43
CA LEU A 221 -28.97 -16.00 16.65
C LEU A 221 -30.24 -15.23 17.06
N PRO A 222 -30.26 -13.88 17.10
CA PRO A 222 -31.49 -13.12 17.31
C PRO A 222 -32.64 -13.50 16.36
N PHE A 223 -32.36 -13.65 15.05
CA PHE A 223 -33.38 -14.08 14.08
C PHE A 223 -33.89 -15.48 14.38
N PHE A 224 -32.97 -16.41 14.62
CA PHE A 224 -33.31 -17.80 14.94
C PHE A 224 -34.20 -17.89 16.19
N PHE A 225 -33.74 -17.36 17.33
CA PHE A 225 -34.48 -17.46 18.59
C PHE A 225 -35.81 -16.69 18.58
N TYR A 226 -35.88 -15.54 17.89
CA TYR A 226 -37.14 -14.82 17.71
C TYR A 226 -38.18 -15.64 16.95
N TYR A 227 -37.79 -16.24 15.81
CA TYR A 227 -38.74 -16.99 15.00
C TYR A 227 -39.12 -18.33 15.61
N ILE A 228 -38.20 -19.03 16.28
CA ILE A 228 -38.54 -20.23 17.05
C ILE A 228 -39.49 -19.88 18.21
N GLY A 229 -39.21 -18.79 18.95
CA GLY A 229 -40.12 -18.30 19.99
C GLY A 229 -41.49 -17.94 19.43
N PHE A 230 -41.54 -17.29 18.27
CA PHE A 230 -42.79 -16.93 17.58
C PHE A 230 -43.58 -18.18 17.13
N VAL A 231 -42.92 -19.20 16.60
CA VAL A 231 -43.55 -20.49 16.24
C VAL A 231 -44.08 -21.19 17.50
N TYR A 232 -43.31 -21.18 18.59
CA TYR A 232 -43.73 -21.74 19.88
C TYR A 232 -44.95 -21.02 20.46
N GLU A 233 -45.02 -19.69 20.35
CA GLU A 233 -46.22 -18.94 20.73
C GLU A 233 -47.43 -19.32 19.86
N ILE A 234 -47.26 -19.52 18.55
CA ILE A 234 -48.35 -19.98 17.67
C ILE A 234 -48.82 -21.39 18.06
N TYR A 235 -47.89 -22.28 18.39
CA TYR A 235 -48.22 -23.63 18.88
C TYR A 235 -49.07 -23.55 20.16
N LYS A 236 -48.64 -22.75 21.14
CA LYS A 236 -49.33 -22.62 22.43
C LYS A 236 -50.67 -21.90 22.34
N LYS A 237 -50.77 -20.83 21.54
CA LYS A 237 -51.95 -19.94 21.48
C LYS A 237 -52.96 -20.28 20.37
N ARG A 238 -52.55 -21.00 19.32
CA ARG A 238 -53.39 -21.25 18.13
C ARG A 238 -53.55 -22.73 17.83
N SER A 239 -52.59 -23.35 17.14
CA SER A 239 -52.65 -24.78 16.80
C SER A 239 -51.30 -25.32 16.29
N PHE A 240 -51.08 -26.63 16.47
CA PHE A 240 -49.91 -27.34 15.97
C PHE A 240 -49.75 -27.20 14.45
N ILE A 241 -50.82 -27.36 13.68
CA ILE A 241 -50.77 -27.27 12.20
C ILE A 241 -50.31 -25.88 11.73
N LYS A 242 -50.78 -24.80 12.38
CA LYS A 242 -50.34 -23.44 12.04
C LYS A 242 -48.88 -23.19 12.40
N ALA A 243 -48.42 -23.75 13.52
CA ALA A 243 -47.02 -23.68 13.93
C ALA A 243 -46.13 -24.43 12.93
N LEU A 244 -46.49 -25.67 12.58
CA LEU A 244 -45.78 -26.49 11.60
C LEU A 244 -45.74 -25.80 10.23
N LYS A 245 -46.85 -25.26 9.73
CA LYS A 245 -46.89 -24.50 8.48
C LYS A 245 -45.93 -23.30 8.51
N THR A 246 -45.89 -22.55 9.61
CA THR A 246 -45.01 -21.39 9.76
C THR A 246 -43.54 -21.82 9.78
N LEU A 247 -43.22 -22.91 10.50
CA LEU A 247 -41.89 -23.49 10.54
C LEU A 247 -41.44 -23.99 9.14
N SER A 248 -42.31 -24.71 8.43
CA SER A 248 -42.03 -25.15 7.06
C SER A 248 -41.77 -23.98 6.12
N ILE A 249 -42.54 -22.88 6.21
CA ILE A 249 -42.29 -21.68 5.41
C ILE A 249 -40.91 -21.09 5.71
N LEU A 250 -40.52 -20.99 6.98
CA LEU A 250 -39.20 -20.48 7.39
C LEU A 250 -38.08 -21.35 6.80
N VAL A 251 -38.13 -22.66 7.03
CA VAL A 251 -37.12 -23.61 6.56
C VAL A 251 -37.03 -23.60 5.03
N LEU A 252 -38.15 -23.75 4.33
CA LEU A 252 -38.17 -23.78 2.87
C LEU A 252 -37.68 -22.46 2.26
N SER A 253 -38.07 -21.31 2.82
CA SER A 253 -37.63 -20.01 2.30
C SER A 253 -36.11 -19.84 2.41
N VAL A 254 -35.52 -20.21 3.55
CA VAL A 254 -34.06 -20.15 3.74
C VAL A 254 -33.36 -21.15 2.82
N THR A 255 -33.78 -22.41 2.82
CA THR A 255 -33.15 -23.47 2.01
C THR A 255 -33.21 -23.15 0.52
N ILE A 256 -34.36 -22.76 -0.02
CA ILE A 256 -34.49 -22.40 -1.44
C ILE A 256 -33.60 -21.20 -1.78
N THR A 257 -33.55 -20.18 -0.92
CA THR A 257 -32.69 -19.01 -1.17
C THR A 257 -31.21 -19.40 -1.19
N PHE A 258 -30.75 -20.21 -0.23
CA PHE A 258 -29.37 -20.69 -0.21
C PHE A 258 -29.05 -21.56 -1.44
N LEU A 259 -29.94 -22.49 -1.81
CA LEU A 259 -29.75 -23.31 -3.01
C LEU A 259 -29.60 -22.45 -4.27
N LEU A 260 -30.44 -21.44 -4.45
CA LEU A 260 -30.36 -20.54 -5.60
C LEU A 260 -29.08 -19.70 -5.61
N LEU A 261 -28.68 -19.15 -4.46
CA LEU A 261 -27.48 -18.31 -4.35
C LEU A 261 -26.18 -19.12 -4.51
N TRP A 262 -26.19 -20.40 -4.13
CA TRP A 262 -25.02 -21.27 -4.22
C TRP A 262 -24.90 -22.01 -5.56
N LEU A 263 -25.80 -21.81 -6.52
CA LEU A 263 -25.64 -22.33 -7.89
C LEU A 263 -24.69 -21.43 -8.67
N PRO A 264 -23.59 -21.94 -9.29
CA PRO A 264 -23.32 -23.36 -9.55
C PRO A 264 -22.39 -24.05 -8.53
N PHE A 265 -21.90 -23.36 -7.51
CA PHE A 265 -20.93 -23.88 -6.53
C PHE A 265 -21.37 -25.14 -5.77
N ILE A 266 -22.67 -25.41 -5.66
CA ILE A 266 -23.21 -26.61 -5.01
C ILE A 266 -23.20 -27.86 -5.92
N SER A 267 -22.93 -27.70 -7.22
CA SER A 267 -22.96 -28.80 -8.18
C SER A 267 -21.81 -29.80 -8.00
N ASP A 268 -20.65 -29.36 -7.49
CA ASP A 268 -19.51 -30.20 -7.14
C ASP A 268 -19.18 -30.05 -5.64
N PRO A 269 -19.19 -31.14 -4.84
CA PRO A 269 -18.81 -31.09 -3.43
C PRO A 269 -17.43 -30.48 -3.18
N LYS A 270 -16.45 -30.68 -4.08
CA LYS A 270 -15.11 -30.08 -3.93
C LYS A 270 -15.17 -28.56 -4.04
N GLN A 271 -15.92 -28.05 -5.02
CA GLN A 271 -16.15 -26.63 -5.21
C GLN A 271 -16.87 -26.01 -4.01
N MET A 272 -17.94 -26.65 -3.52
CA MET A 272 -18.67 -26.19 -2.34
C MET A 272 -17.76 -26.10 -1.10
N PHE A 273 -16.97 -27.14 -0.84
CA PHE A 273 -16.07 -27.16 0.32
C PHE A 273 -14.97 -26.11 0.22
N GLN A 274 -14.41 -25.90 -0.97
CA GLN A 274 -13.42 -24.85 -1.20
C GLN A 274 -13.98 -23.45 -0.92
N VAL A 275 -15.20 -23.16 -1.37
CA VAL A 275 -15.87 -21.88 -1.09
C VAL A 275 -16.06 -21.71 0.42
N ILE A 276 -16.50 -22.75 1.14
CA ILE A 276 -16.65 -22.70 2.61
C ILE A 276 -15.30 -22.42 3.29
N HIS A 277 -14.22 -23.08 2.86
CA HIS A 277 -12.88 -22.90 3.41
C HIS A 277 -12.36 -21.46 3.22
N ARG A 278 -12.64 -20.84 2.06
CA ARG A 278 -12.29 -19.42 1.82
C ARG A 278 -13.12 -18.45 2.66
N ILE A 279 -14.42 -18.73 2.85
CA ILE A 279 -15.31 -17.88 3.66
C ILE A 279 -14.91 -17.91 5.15
N PHE A 280 -14.45 -19.05 5.65
CA PHE A 280 -14.06 -19.26 7.05
C PHE A 280 -12.61 -19.78 7.16
N PRO A 281 -11.61 -18.89 7.03
CA PRO A 281 -10.21 -19.28 7.14
C PRO A 281 -9.87 -19.63 8.60
N LEU A 282 -9.49 -20.88 8.87
CA LEU A 282 -9.23 -21.39 10.23
C LEU A 282 -7.77 -21.23 10.68
N GLU A 283 -6.87 -20.76 9.82
CA GLU A 283 -5.41 -20.80 10.02
C GLU A 283 -4.79 -19.53 10.65
N ARG A 284 -5.61 -18.56 11.08
CA ARG A 284 -5.13 -17.25 11.58
C ARG A 284 -5.08 -17.15 13.11
N GLY A 285 -4.12 -16.40 13.65
CA GLY A 285 -3.92 -16.19 15.10
C GLY A 285 -4.88 -15.15 15.74
N VAL A 286 -4.87 -15.06 17.07
CA VAL A 286 -5.80 -14.20 17.89
C VAL A 286 -5.46 -12.71 17.85
N PHE A 287 -4.22 -12.36 17.50
CA PHE A 287 -3.67 -11.01 17.68
C PHE A 287 -3.10 -10.38 16.41
N GLU A 288 -3.54 -10.83 15.23
CA GLU A 288 -3.07 -10.27 13.95
C GLU A 288 -3.40 -8.77 13.83
N ASP A 289 -4.53 -8.33 14.36
CA ASP A 289 -4.96 -6.92 14.37
C ASP A 289 -5.20 -6.39 15.79
N LYS A 290 -4.75 -5.16 16.07
CA LYS A 290 -5.02 -4.46 17.35
C LYS A 290 -6.43 -3.88 17.34
N VAL A 291 -7.40 -4.64 17.84
CA VAL A 291 -8.82 -4.24 17.85
C VAL A 291 -9.28 -3.88 19.27
N SER A 292 -10.35 -3.09 19.37
CA SER A 292 -11.01 -2.77 20.65
C SER A 292 -11.82 -3.96 21.23
N ASN A 293 -11.27 -5.17 21.20
CA ASN A 293 -11.86 -6.36 21.82
C ASN A 293 -11.31 -6.58 23.24
N ILE A 294 -11.96 -7.45 24.03
CA ILE A 294 -11.55 -7.65 25.42
C ILE A 294 -10.17 -8.32 25.53
N TRP A 295 -9.84 -9.15 24.54
CA TRP A 295 -8.58 -9.89 24.50
C TRP A 295 -7.38 -8.97 24.32
N CYS A 296 -7.49 -7.91 23.52
CA CYS A 296 -6.46 -6.89 23.39
C CYS A 296 -6.23 -6.14 24.70
N LEU A 297 -7.31 -5.82 25.45
CA LEU A 297 -7.19 -5.19 26.76
C LEU A 297 -6.51 -6.13 27.77
N ILE A 298 -6.94 -7.38 27.84
CA ILE A 298 -6.36 -8.39 28.72
C ILE A 298 -4.90 -8.62 28.35
N ASN A 299 -4.54 -8.70 27.05
CA ASN A 299 -3.18 -8.91 26.58
C ASN A 299 -2.18 -7.80 26.98
N VAL A 300 -2.68 -6.60 27.30
CA VAL A 300 -1.86 -5.51 27.87
C VAL A 300 -1.54 -5.78 29.34
N LEU A 301 -2.49 -6.34 30.10
CA LEU A 301 -2.36 -6.63 31.53
C LEU A 301 -1.68 -7.99 31.81
N TYR A 302 -2.01 -9.00 31.01
CA TYR A 302 -1.52 -10.38 31.10
C TYR A 302 -1.28 -10.90 29.69
N LYS A 303 -0.04 -11.29 29.37
CA LYS A 303 0.32 -11.70 28.01
C LYS A 303 -0.34 -13.03 27.67
N LEU A 304 -1.26 -12.99 26.71
CA LEU A 304 -2.04 -14.16 26.27
C LEU A 304 -1.27 -15.06 25.28
N ARG A 305 -0.01 -14.71 24.95
CA ARG A 305 0.86 -15.47 24.02
C ARG A 305 1.23 -16.86 24.54
N ASP A 306 1.15 -17.08 25.85
CA ASP A 306 1.48 -18.36 26.48
C ASP A 306 0.34 -19.40 26.35
N ILE A 307 -0.82 -19.01 25.81
CA ILE A 307 -1.98 -19.89 25.59
C ILE A 307 -2.00 -20.34 24.12
N ASN A 308 -2.08 -21.65 23.88
CA ASN A 308 -2.23 -22.21 22.54
C ASN A 308 -3.47 -21.64 21.80
N ASN A 309 -3.33 -21.32 20.51
CA ASN A 309 -4.40 -20.83 19.64
C ASN A 309 -5.68 -21.67 19.70
N GLN A 310 -5.58 -23.00 19.73
CA GLN A 310 -6.78 -23.87 19.83
C GLN A 310 -7.53 -23.68 21.15
N THR A 311 -6.78 -23.59 22.25
CA THR A 311 -7.35 -23.32 23.58
C THR A 311 -7.97 -21.94 23.61
N MET A 312 -7.30 -20.93 23.04
CA MET A 312 -7.81 -19.57 22.98
C MET A 312 -9.07 -19.47 22.10
N ALA A 313 -9.14 -20.19 20.97
CA ALA A 313 -10.34 -20.30 20.15
C ALA A 313 -11.51 -20.89 20.93
N THR A 314 -11.25 -21.93 21.73
CA THR A 314 -12.26 -22.54 22.60
C THR A 314 -12.73 -21.57 23.69
N ILE A 315 -11.81 -20.84 24.34
CA ILE A 315 -12.15 -19.82 25.34
C ILE A 315 -13.01 -18.71 24.71
N CYS A 316 -12.63 -18.20 23.54
CA CYS A 316 -13.37 -17.18 22.81
C CYS A 316 -14.77 -17.67 22.43
N LEU A 317 -14.88 -18.90 21.93
CA LEU A 317 -16.16 -19.51 21.59
C LEU A 317 -17.07 -19.63 22.81
N LEU A 318 -16.56 -20.18 23.92
CA LEU A 318 -17.34 -20.39 25.14
C LEU A 318 -17.78 -19.05 25.76
N THR A 319 -16.87 -18.09 25.87
CA THR A 319 -17.20 -16.76 26.43
C THR A 319 -18.20 -16.01 25.56
N THR A 320 -18.05 -16.06 24.23
CA THR A 320 -19.03 -15.50 23.30
C THR A 320 -20.40 -16.15 23.49
N LEU A 321 -20.49 -17.48 23.50
CA LEU A 321 -21.73 -18.22 23.68
C LEU A 321 -22.40 -17.89 25.03
N ILE A 322 -21.64 -17.89 26.13
CA ILE A 322 -22.14 -17.55 27.47
C ILE A 322 -22.71 -16.13 27.50
N SER A 323 -22.04 -15.18 26.85
CA SER A 323 -22.48 -13.77 26.84
C SER A 323 -23.75 -13.55 26.00
N VAL A 324 -23.92 -14.31 24.91
CA VAL A 324 -25.05 -14.18 23.98
C VAL A 324 -26.30 -14.93 24.47
N LEU A 325 -26.13 -16.04 25.17
CA LEU A 325 -27.23 -16.94 25.53
C LEU A 325 -28.37 -16.27 26.33
N PRO A 326 -28.14 -15.40 27.33
CA PRO A 326 -29.22 -14.79 28.12
C PRO A 326 -30.23 -14.00 27.27
N THR A 327 -29.75 -13.18 26.33
CA THR A 327 -30.63 -12.37 25.47
C THR A 327 -31.41 -13.25 24.49
N CYS A 328 -30.78 -14.30 23.97
CA CYS A 328 -31.41 -15.26 23.07
C CYS A 328 -32.52 -16.07 23.79
N LEU A 329 -32.28 -16.50 25.03
CA LEU A 329 -33.25 -17.24 25.83
C LEU A 329 -34.45 -16.37 26.25
N ASP A 330 -34.24 -15.10 26.60
CA ASP A 330 -35.36 -14.18 26.85
C ASP A 330 -36.22 -13.98 25.58
N LEU A 331 -35.56 -13.84 24.43
CA LEU A 331 -36.22 -13.68 23.14
C LEU A 331 -37.02 -14.93 22.73
N LEU A 332 -36.49 -16.12 23.00
CA LEU A 332 -37.17 -17.40 22.78
C LEU A 332 -38.44 -17.52 23.63
N LYS A 333 -38.36 -17.15 24.91
CA LYS A 333 -39.48 -17.25 25.86
C LYS A 333 -40.56 -16.21 25.60
N ASN A 334 -40.18 -14.99 25.27
CA ASN A 334 -41.08 -13.83 25.14
C ASN A 334 -40.71 -13.01 23.89
N PRO A 335 -41.04 -13.49 22.68
CA PRO A 335 -40.65 -12.82 21.44
C PRO A 335 -41.34 -11.45 21.33
N SER A 336 -40.54 -10.41 21.17
CA SER A 336 -41.01 -9.03 20.94
C SER A 336 -40.08 -8.32 19.97
N LYS A 337 -40.63 -7.49 19.09
CA LYS A 337 -39.84 -6.73 18.10
C LYS A 337 -38.81 -5.79 18.74
N ILE A 338 -39.13 -5.22 19.91
CA ILE A 338 -38.18 -4.35 20.63
C ILE A 338 -37.10 -5.18 21.33
N LYS A 339 -37.47 -6.31 21.95
CA LYS A 339 -36.50 -7.25 22.53
C LYS A 339 -35.57 -7.82 21.45
N PHE A 340 -36.10 -8.07 20.26
CA PHE A 340 -35.32 -8.49 19.10
C PHE A 340 -34.24 -7.46 18.72
N LEU A 341 -34.58 -6.16 18.64
CA LEU A 341 -33.59 -5.10 18.38
C LEU A 341 -32.51 -5.03 19.46
N LEU A 342 -32.89 -5.15 20.74
CA LEU A 342 -31.92 -5.22 21.84
C LEU A 342 -31.03 -6.45 21.75
N SER A 343 -31.61 -7.60 21.39
CA SER A 343 -30.86 -8.84 21.18
C SER A 343 -29.90 -8.73 20.00
N LEU A 344 -30.25 -8.02 18.92
CA LEU A 344 -29.31 -7.75 17.83
C LEU A 344 -28.10 -6.96 18.32
N ILE A 345 -28.31 -5.92 19.12
CA ILE A 345 -27.22 -5.12 19.72
C ILE A 345 -26.36 -5.99 20.64
N ASN A 346 -26.99 -6.71 21.58
CA ASN A 346 -26.27 -7.53 22.55
C ASN A 346 -25.47 -8.63 21.87
N CYS A 347 -26.07 -9.36 20.92
CA CYS A 347 -25.40 -10.44 20.22
C CYS A 347 -24.22 -9.93 19.39
N SER A 348 -24.44 -8.92 18.54
CA SER A 348 -23.37 -8.37 17.70
C SER A 348 -22.23 -7.77 18.51
N LEU A 349 -22.54 -7.08 19.61
CA LEU A 349 -21.53 -6.53 20.52
C LEU A 349 -20.75 -7.63 21.23
N SER A 350 -21.42 -8.69 21.70
CA SER A 350 -20.76 -9.87 22.27
C SER A 350 -19.82 -10.54 21.28
N PHE A 351 -20.24 -10.75 20.03
CA PHE A 351 -19.36 -11.28 18.99
C PHE A 351 -18.16 -10.35 18.76
N PHE A 352 -18.36 -9.03 18.68
CA PHE A 352 -17.26 -8.08 18.51
C PHE A 352 -16.27 -8.07 19.70
N LEU A 353 -16.75 -8.23 20.94
CA LEU A 353 -15.89 -8.15 22.13
C LEU A 353 -15.15 -9.45 22.45
N PHE A 354 -15.77 -10.60 22.21
CA PHE A 354 -15.31 -11.90 22.70
C PHE A 354 -14.89 -12.89 21.60
N SER A 355 -15.11 -12.59 20.31
CA SER A 355 -14.67 -13.49 19.24
C SER A 355 -13.16 -13.56 19.12
N PHE A 356 -12.71 -14.70 18.59
CA PHE A 356 -11.30 -15.02 18.37
C PHE A 356 -10.64 -14.11 17.33
N GLN A 357 -11.34 -13.83 16.23
CA GLN A 357 -10.92 -12.92 15.18
C GLN A 357 -11.97 -11.84 14.98
N VAL A 358 -11.53 -10.59 15.08
CA VAL A 358 -12.36 -9.41 14.87
C VAL A 358 -11.49 -8.38 14.17
N HIS A 359 -12.07 -7.64 13.24
CA HIS A 359 -11.43 -6.49 12.61
C HIS A 359 -12.05 -5.19 13.12
N GLU A 360 -11.29 -4.09 13.09
CA GLU A 360 -11.75 -2.76 13.53
C GLU A 360 -13.07 -2.35 12.86
N LYS A 361 -13.22 -2.68 11.56
CA LYS A 361 -14.40 -2.38 10.73
C LYS A 361 -15.66 -3.15 11.15
N SER A 362 -15.53 -4.30 11.82
CA SER A 362 -16.66 -5.15 12.21
C SER A 362 -17.58 -4.47 13.24
N ILE A 363 -17.12 -3.39 13.89
CA ILE A 363 -17.96 -2.58 14.79
C ILE A 363 -19.21 -2.00 14.09
N LEU A 364 -19.19 -1.88 12.76
CA LEU A 364 -20.34 -1.44 11.97
C LEU A 364 -21.55 -2.38 12.10
N LEU A 365 -21.31 -3.67 12.33
CA LEU A 365 -22.36 -4.67 12.58
C LEU A 365 -23.10 -4.37 13.89
N VAL A 366 -22.43 -3.77 14.88
CA VAL A 366 -23.06 -3.33 16.14
C VAL A 366 -23.69 -1.95 15.98
N ALA A 367 -23.00 -1.04 15.28
CA ALA A 367 -23.45 0.34 15.08
C ALA A 367 -24.83 0.41 14.43
N LEU A 368 -25.13 -0.48 13.48
CA LEU A 368 -26.38 -0.42 12.72
C LEU A 368 -27.63 -0.82 13.54
N PRO A 369 -27.66 -1.95 14.29
CA PRO A 369 -28.70 -2.20 15.30
C PRO A 369 -28.85 -1.07 16.32
N VAL A 370 -27.75 -0.43 16.76
CA VAL A 370 -27.78 0.72 17.66
C VAL A 370 -28.48 1.92 17.00
N LEU A 371 -28.19 2.22 15.73
CA LEU A 371 -28.90 3.25 14.96
C LEU A 371 -30.40 2.95 14.84
N MET A 372 -30.77 1.68 14.64
CA MET A 372 -32.16 1.25 14.57
C MET A 372 -32.90 1.37 15.91
N TYR A 373 -32.17 1.24 17.03
CA TYR A 373 -32.68 1.42 18.39
C TYR A 373 -32.70 2.88 18.87
N ALA A 374 -31.98 3.78 18.18
CA ALA A 374 -31.87 5.20 18.52
C ALA A 374 -33.20 5.94 18.79
N PRO A 375 -34.35 5.64 18.12
CA PRO A 375 -35.64 6.25 18.46
C PRO A 375 -36.07 6.07 19.92
N LEU A 376 -35.58 5.04 20.62
CA LEU A 376 -35.94 4.72 22.00
C LEU A 376 -35.00 5.36 23.01
N ASN A 377 -33.71 5.45 22.68
CA ASN A 377 -32.70 6.05 23.55
C ASN A 377 -31.59 6.70 22.72
N ALA A 378 -31.87 7.88 22.18
CA ALA A 378 -30.93 8.58 21.31
C ALA A 378 -29.62 8.93 22.02
N PHE A 379 -29.65 9.28 23.32
CA PHE A 379 -28.47 9.73 24.07
C PHE A 379 -27.36 8.66 24.15
N VAL A 380 -27.72 7.45 24.59
CA VAL A 380 -26.74 6.36 24.72
C VAL A 380 -26.27 5.89 23.35
N CYS A 381 -27.20 5.81 22.38
CA CYS A 381 -26.89 5.33 21.04
C CYS A 381 -25.86 6.23 20.35
N THR A 382 -26.03 7.55 20.37
CA THR A 382 -25.11 8.47 19.68
C THR A 382 -23.79 8.65 20.39
N TRP A 383 -23.76 8.55 21.73
CA TRP A 383 -22.51 8.44 22.46
C TRP A 383 -21.73 7.21 21.99
N PHE A 384 -22.36 6.03 21.98
CA PHE A 384 -21.75 4.80 21.48
C PHE A 384 -21.27 4.96 20.02
N LEU A 385 -22.11 5.49 19.12
CA LEU A 385 -21.78 5.69 17.71
C LEU A 385 -20.60 6.66 17.46
N SER A 386 -20.43 7.64 18.35
CA SER A 386 -19.27 8.53 18.30
C SER A 386 -17.99 7.75 18.64
N LEU A 387 -18.06 6.85 19.63
CA LEU A 387 -16.95 5.99 20.03
C LEU A 387 -16.62 4.95 18.96
N THR A 388 -17.62 4.37 18.29
CA THR A 388 -17.38 3.41 17.20
C THR A 388 -16.71 4.06 16.00
N THR A 389 -17.02 5.33 15.71
CA THR A 389 -16.32 6.08 14.67
C THR A 389 -14.88 6.34 15.10
N PHE A 390 -14.66 6.77 16.35
CA PHE A 390 -13.33 7.02 16.89
C PHE A 390 -12.45 5.77 16.95
N SER A 391 -13.00 4.59 17.25
CA SER A 391 -12.21 3.34 17.33
C SER A 391 -11.60 2.93 15.98
N MET A 392 -12.08 3.47 14.86
CA MET A 392 -11.53 3.24 13.52
C MET A 392 -10.50 4.30 13.11
N LEU A 393 -10.15 5.26 13.98
CA LEU A 393 -9.20 6.33 13.65
C LEU A 393 -7.83 5.82 13.15
N PRO A 394 -7.18 4.80 13.75
CA PRO A 394 -5.88 4.32 13.28
C PRO A 394 -5.91 3.85 11.81
N LEU A 395 -6.96 3.11 11.43
CA LEU A 395 -7.22 2.69 10.06
C LEU A 395 -7.36 3.89 9.12
N LEU A 396 -8.18 4.87 9.51
CA LEU A 396 -8.46 6.05 8.69
C LEU A 396 -7.23 6.94 8.51
N ILE A 397 -6.34 7.01 9.50
CA ILE A 397 -5.04 7.70 9.35
C ILE A 397 -4.17 6.98 8.32
N ARG A 398 -4.10 5.64 8.36
CA ARG A 398 -3.31 4.82 7.42
C ARG A 398 -3.71 5.04 5.96
N ASP A 399 -4.96 5.43 5.71
CA ASP A 399 -5.51 5.65 4.37
C ASP A 399 -5.68 7.13 4.01
N ASN A 400 -5.05 8.05 4.76
CA ASN A 400 -5.12 9.51 4.54
C ASN A 400 -6.55 10.10 4.64
N LEU A 401 -7.40 9.54 5.49
CA LEU A 401 -8.81 9.92 5.70
C LEU A 401 -9.05 10.75 6.98
N LEU A 402 -8.01 11.37 7.55
CA LEU A 402 -8.12 12.17 8.76
C LEU A 402 -9.07 13.38 8.60
N ILE A 403 -8.94 14.13 7.49
CA ILE A 403 -9.77 15.31 7.21
C ILE A 403 -11.26 14.94 7.13
N PRO A 404 -11.69 13.96 6.33
CA PRO A 404 -13.10 13.57 6.28
C PRO A 404 -13.56 12.98 7.62
N PHE A 405 -12.71 12.29 8.36
CA PHE A 405 -13.03 11.79 9.71
C PHE A 405 -13.39 12.92 10.68
N ILE A 406 -12.52 13.93 10.82
CA ILE A 406 -12.75 15.06 11.73
C ILE A 406 -14.02 15.83 11.30
N SER A 407 -14.14 16.10 10.00
CA SER A 407 -15.24 16.89 9.44
C SER A 407 -16.60 16.21 9.67
N LEU A 408 -16.72 14.92 9.31
CA LEU A 408 -17.97 14.18 9.50
C LEU A 408 -18.29 13.95 10.98
N SER A 409 -17.29 13.68 11.82
CA SER A 409 -17.51 13.48 13.26
C SER A 409 -18.03 14.76 13.93
N LEU A 410 -17.48 15.92 13.56
CA LEU A 410 -17.94 17.22 14.06
C LEU A 410 -19.37 17.53 13.59
N ILE A 411 -19.65 17.35 12.29
CA ILE A 411 -20.99 17.57 11.73
C ILE A 411 -22.00 16.63 12.40
N TYR A 412 -21.67 15.35 12.54
CA TYR A 412 -22.52 14.37 13.18
C TYR A 412 -22.83 14.72 14.64
N PHE A 413 -21.83 15.18 15.39
CA PHE A 413 -22.00 15.66 16.77
C PHE A 413 -22.94 16.88 16.84
N ILE A 414 -22.81 17.84 15.92
CA ILE A 414 -23.69 19.03 15.84
C ILE A 414 -25.13 18.62 15.51
N VAL A 415 -25.32 17.77 14.49
CA VAL A 415 -26.63 17.27 14.08
C VAL A 415 -27.30 16.54 15.23
N TYR A 416 -26.58 15.63 15.88
CA TYR A 416 -27.10 14.90 17.03
C TYR A 416 -27.49 15.83 18.18
N ASN A 417 -26.62 16.73 18.63
CA ASN A 417 -26.96 17.64 19.74
C ASN A 417 -28.19 18.50 19.44
N SER A 418 -28.40 18.84 18.17
CA SER A 418 -29.59 19.56 17.72
C SER A 418 -30.85 18.70 17.81
N ILE A 419 -30.78 17.43 17.35
CA ILE A 419 -31.88 16.46 17.46
C ILE A 419 -32.18 16.14 18.93
N GLU A 420 -31.14 15.98 19.75
CA GLU A 420 -31.26 15.69 21.18
C GLU A 420 -32.07 16.77 21.90
N LYS A 421 -31.74 18.05 21.69
CA LYS A 421 -32.46 19.19 22.27
C LYS A 421 -33.94 19.23 21.86
N LEU A 422 -34.27 18.72 20.68
CA LEU A 422 -35.63 18.71 20.14
C LEU A 422 -36.44 17.50 20.59
N MET A 423 -35.80 16.34 20.77
CA MET A 423 -36.48 15.09 21.12
C MET A 423 -36.58 14.83 22.63
N LEU A 424 -35.61 15.27 23.43
CA LEU A 424 -35.61 15.01 24.85
C LEU A 424 -36.32 16.12 25.62
N GLN A 425 -37.51 15.80 26.16
CA GLN A 425 -38.06 16.51 27.31
C GLN A 425 -37.11 16.31 28.51
N LYS A 426 -36.70 17.42 29.13
CA LYS A 426 -35.74 17.53 30.25
C LYS A 426 -35.90 16.38 31.28
N LYS A 427 -35.09 15.33 31.16
CA LYS A 427 -34.73 14.48 32.31
C LYS A 427 -33.43 15.01 32.91
N ASN A 428 -33.33 14.98 34.23
CA ASN A 428 -32.17 15.49 34.96
C ASN A 428 -30.99 14.51 34.83
N THR A 429 -30.25 14.58 33.72
CA THR A 429 -29.15 13.66 33.35
C THR A 429 -27.79 14.34 33.35
N SER A 430 -27.58 15.38 34.16
CA SER A 430 -26.35 16.19 34.16
C SER A 430 -25.07 15.35 34.33
N LYS A 431 -25.09 14.34 35.22
CA LYS A 431 -23.96 13.42 35.43
C LYS A 431 -23.62 12.57 34.20
N LEU A 432 -24.63 12.08 33.48
CA LEU A 432 -24.42 11.30 32.26
C LEU A 432 -23.89 12.17 31.11
N HIS A 433 -24.40 13.40 30.98
CA HIS A 433 -23.85 14.37 30.01
C HIS A 433 -22.38 14.70 30.30
N LEU A 434 -22.01 14.86 31.58
CA LEU A 434 -20.61 15.05 31.97
C LEU A 434 -19.74 13.86 31.56
N LEU A 435 -20.17 12.63 31.85
CA LEU A 435 -19.45 11.41 31.45
C LEU A 435 -19.25 11.31 29.94
N ARG A 436 -20.31 11.56 29.15
CA ARG A 436 -20.23 11.60 27.69
C ARG A 436 -19.22 12.64 27.22
N ASN A 437 -19.30 13.86 27.76
CA ASN A 437 -18.43 14.95 27.33
C ASN A 437 -16.96 14.68 27.70
N LEU A 438 -16.68 14.09 28.87
CA LEU A 438 -15.33 13.66 29.27
C LEU A 438 -14.81 12.55 28.34
N SER A 439 -15.66 11.58 28.00
CA SER A 439 -15.33 10.51 27.05
C SER A 439 -14.98 11.07 25.66
N LEU A 440 -15.79 11.99 25.12
CA LEU A 440 -15.53 12.63 23.83
C LEU A 440 -14.30 13.54 23.87
N LEU A 441 -14.07 14.26 24.98
CA LEU A 441 -12.85 15.04 25.19
C LEU A 441 -11.61 14.12 25.18
N GLY A 442 -11.70 12.95 25.80
CA GLY A 442 -10.67 11.92 25.73
C GLY A 442 -10.36 11.50 24.29
N CYS A 443 -11.39 11.28 23.45
CA CYS A 443 -11.19 11.00 22.02
C CYS A 443 -10.46 12.14 21.30
N VAL A 444 -10.80 13.40 21.57
CA VAL A 444 -10.14 14.57 20.98
C VAL A 444 -8.68 14.66 21.41
N ILE A 445 -8.40 14.50 22.72
CA ILE A 445 -7.04 14.51 23.26
C ILE A 445 -6.20 13.39 22.64
N LEU A 446 -6.73 12.17 22.58
CA LEU A 446 -6.04 11.04 21.97
C LEU A 446 -5.78 11.28 20.48
N THR A 447 -6.75 11.82 19.74
CA THR A 447 -6.55 12.18 18.33
C THR A 447 -5.40 13.18 18.18
N PHE A 448 -5.36 14.22 19.03
CA PHE A 448 -4.27 15.19 19.02
C PHE A 448 -2.92 14.57 19.37
N CYS A 449 -2.86 13.75 20.43
CA CYS A 449 -1.64 13.04 20.83
C CYS A 449 -1.11 12.12 19.73
N THR A 450 -2.00 11.44 19.00
CA THR A 450 -1.62 10.57 17.86
C THR A 450 -0.96 11.36 16.73
N LEU A 451 -1.36 12.62 16.52
CA LEU A 451 -0.84 13.47 15.43
C LEU A 451 0.37 14.30 15.84
N ALA A 452 0.43 14.78 17.08
CA ALA A 452 1.43 15.74 17.54
C ALA A 452 2.63 15.10 18.26
N LEU A 453 2.47 13.92 18.84
CA LEU A 453 3.50 13.30 19.67
C LEU A 453 4.10 12.07 18.98
N LYS A 454 5.43 11.96 19.02
CA LYS A 454 6.13 10.73 18.63
C LYS A 454 5.98 9.67 19.73
N PRO A 455 5.90 8.37 19.39
CA PRO A 455 5.84 7.31 20.38
C PRO A 455 7.07 7.31 21.31
N PRO A 456 6.92 7.13 22.64
CA PRO A 456 8.01 6.86 23.55
C PRO A 456 8.79 5.64 23.08
N GLN A 457 10.11 5.73 23.07
CA GLN A 457 11.01 4.64 22.64
C GLN A 457 10.77 3.32 23.39
N LYS A 458 10.29 3.38 24.64
CA LYS A 458 9.97 2.20 25.45
C LYS A 458 8.70 1.47 25.00
N TYR A 459 7.78 2.17 24.32
CA TYR A 459 6.52 1.63 23.86
C TYR A 459 6.18 2.13 22.43
N PRO A 460 6.94 1.65 21.42
CA PRO A 460 6.79 2.09 20.04
C PRO A 460 5.40 1.80 19.46
N HIS A 461 4.70 0.83 20.05
CA HIS A 461 3.38 0.33 19.64
C HIS A 461 2.18 1.16 20.09
N LEU A 462 2.36 2.19 20.92
CA LEU A 462 1.26 3.09 21.32
C LEU A 462 0.78 3.98 20.14
N TRP A 463 1.57 4.10 19.07
CA TRP A 463 1.23 4.77 17.82
C TRP A 463 1.48 3.79 16.65
N PRO A 464 0.73 3.83 15.54
CA PRO A 464 1.00 2.97 14.38
C PRO A 464 2.40 3.27 13.82
N LEU A 465 3.20 2.22 13.66
CA LEU A 465 4.61 2.27 13.26
C LEU A 465 4.80 2.81 11.83
N SER A 466 5.85 3.62 11.67
CA SER A 466 6.40 4.04 10.38
C SER A 466 7.08 2.88 9.64
N GLU A 467 7.18 3.04 8.31
CA GLU A 467 7.64 2.11 7.27
C GLU A 467 8.82 1.19 7.66
N ILE A 468 8.70 -0.11 7.33
CA ILE A 468 9.71 -1.15 7.53
C ILE A 468 10.05 -1.75 6.17
N PHE A 469 11.34 -1.89 5.84
CA PHE A 469 11.80 -2.62 4.64
C PHE A 469 12.27 -4.01 5.02
N CYS A 470 11.76 -5.03 4.32
CA CYS A 470 12.11 -6.43 4.49
C CYS A 470 12.22 -7.08 3.11
N SER A 471 13.39 -7.63 2.77
CA SER A 471 13.59 -8.44 1.56
C SER A 471 13.85 -9.89 1.95
N VAL A 472 13.12 -10.83 1.35
CA VAL A 472 13.22 -12.27 1.62
C VAL A 472 13.63 -12.96 0.32
N ASN A 473 14.76 -13.67 0.34
CA ASN A 473 15.22 -14.54 -0.73
C ASN A 473 15.10 -16.00 -0.28
N ASP A 474 14.57 -16.85 -1.16
CA ASP A 474 14.55 -18.31 -0.96
C ASP A 474 15.81 -18.91 -1.61
N ASP A 475 16.72 -19.44 -0.79
CA ASP A 475 17.97 -20.07 -1.24
C ASP A 475 17.81 -21.58 -1.49
N SER A 476 16.58 -22.09 -1.58
CA SER A 476 16.28 -23.53 -1.69
C SER A 476 15.71 -23.96 -3.04
N ASP A 477 16.01 -23.22 -4.12
CA ASP A 477 15.54 -23.51 -5.49
C ASP A 477 14.02 -23.74 -5.59
N GLY A 478 13.24 -23.01 -4.77
CA GLY A 478 11.77 -23.04 -4.79
C GLY A 478 11.11 -24.09 -3.90
N CYS A 479 11.87 -24.83 -3.08
CA CYS A 479 11.32 -25.76 -2.09
C CYS A 479 10.89 -25.08 -0.77
N GLY A 480 11.14 -23.79 -0.57
CA GLY A 480 10.76 -23.04 0.63
C GLY A 480 11.45 -23.49 1.93
N ALA A 481 12.58 -24.18 1.85
CA ALA A 481 13.27 -24.75 3.01
C ALA A 481 14.33 -23.82 3.61
N LYS A 482 14.88 -22.86 2.83
CA LYS A 482 15.96 -21.98 3.28
C LYS A 482 15.73 -20.53 2.87
N PHE A 483 15.76 -19.61 3.82
CA PHE A 483 15.54 -18.18 3.57
C PHE A 483 16.71 -17.31 4.03
N SER A 484 17.02 -16.30 3.23
CA SER A 484 17.94 -15.21 3.53
C SER A 484 17.16 -13.89 3.55
N VAL A 485 17.16 -13.20 4.70
CA VAL A 485 16.33 -12.01 4.92
C VAL A 485 17.17 -10.80 5.28
N VAL A 486 16.94 -9.67 4.61
CA VAL A 486 17.50 -8.37 4.99
C VAL A 486 16.39 -7.51 5.57
N VAL A 487 16.55 -7.08 6.81
CA VAL A 487 15.58 -6.22 7.52
C VAL A 487 16.24 -4.88 7.78
N VAL A 488 15.63 -3.80 7.30
CA VAL A 488 16.08 -2.43 7.52
C VAL A 488 15.01 -1.67 8.32
N SER A 489 15.41 -1.12 9.47
CA SER A 489 14.50 -0.38 10.33
C SER A 489 15.23 0.64 11.20
N ASP A 490 14.65 1.83 11.34
CA ASP A 490 15.08 2.84 12.32
C ASP A 490 14.98 2.34 13.77
N GLN A 491 14.18 1.30 14.03
CA GLN A 491 14.06 0.68 15.35
C GLN A 491 15.33 -0.02 15.82
N PHE A 492 16.29 -0.27 14.91
CA PHE A 492 17.58 -0.86 15.24
C PHE A 492 18.61 0.15 15.76
N ASN A 493 18.30 1.44 15.75
CA ASN A 493 19.19 2.50 16.25
C ASN A 493 19.50 2.30 17.74
N GLY A 494 20.79 2.29 18.08
CA GLY A 494 21.26 2.07 19.46
C GLY A 494 21.08 0.63 20.00
N LYS A 495 20.68 -0.34 19.16
CA LYS A 495 20.55 -1.76 19.54
C LYS A 495 21.77 -2.57 19.07
N THR A 496 22.17 -3.58 19.84
CA THR A 496 23.23 -4.52 19.42
C THR A 496 22.72 -5.51 18.37
N LEU A 497 23.61 -6.11 17.56
CA LEU A 497 23.23 -7.08 16.52
C LEU A 497 22.34 -8.22 17.08
N LEU A 498 22.72 -8.76 18.24
CA LEU A 498 21.96 -9.82 18.92
C LEU A 498 20.55 -9.35 19.32
N GLN A 499 20.40 -8.12 19.79
CA GLN A 499 19.09 -7.55 20.15
C GLN A 499 18.20 -7.39 18.92
N ARG A 500 18.78 -6.95 17.80
CA ARG A 500 18.05 -6.82 16.52
C ARG A 500 17.62 -8.18 15.98
N HIS A 501 18.52 -9.16 16.01
CA HIS A 501 18.22 -10.54 15.60
C HIS A 501 17.12 -11.16 16.46
N ARG A 502 17.12 -10.90 17.77
CA ARG A 502 16.02 -11.30 18.66
C ARG A 502 14.70 -10.64 18.29
N MET A 503 14.70 -9.35 18.01
CA MET A 503 13.48 -8.64 17.59
C MET A 503 12.88 -9.24 16.31
N VAL A 504 13.71 -9.56 15.32
CA VAL A 504 13.25 -10.19 14.07
C VAL A 504 12.80 -11.64 14.30
N ASN A 505 13.58 -12.44 15.04
CA ASN A 505 13.24 -13.83 15.35
C ASN A 505 11.99 -13.95 16.24
N GLU A 506 11.72 -12.97 17.12
CA GLU A 506 10.51 -12.95 17.95
C GLU A 506 9.24 -12.69 17.13
N ILE A 507 9.37 -11.94 16.04
CA ILE A 507 8.29 -11.67 15.09
C ILE A 507 8.08 -12.91 14.21
N LEU A 508 9.16 -13.50 13.69
CA LEU A 508 9.14 -14.66 12.79
C LEU A 508 9.12 -16.01 13.53
N ALA A 509 8.79 -16.01 14.82
CA ALA A 509 8.99 -17.18 15.67
C ALA A 509 8.15 -18.40 15.25
N ASP A 510 7.03 -18.17 14.58
CA ASP A 510 6.13 -19.24 14.14
C ASP A 510 6.56 -19.80 12.78
N GLU A 511 7.01 -18.93 11.86
CA GLU A 511 7.52 -19.27 10.54
C GLU A 511 8.87 -19.99 10.63
N LEU A 512 9.74 -19.58 11.56
CA LEU A 512 11.04 -20.23 11.79
C LEU A 512 10.94 -21.70 12.21
N LYS A 513 9.77 -22.19 12.63
CA LYS A 513 9.56 -23.60 12.97
C LYS A 513 9.41 -24.48 11.71
N GLU A 514 8.97 -23.89 10.60
CA GLU A 514 8.75 -24.59 9.34
C GLU A 514 9.97 -24.42 8.40
N ILE A 515 10.72 -23.33 8.57
CA ILE A 515 11.94 -23.02 7.82
C ILE A 515 13.12 -23.85 8.33
N HIS A 516 13.76 -24.64 7.47
CA HIS A 516 14.91 -25.47 7.85
C HIS A 516 16.21 -24.67 8.03
N ALA A 517 16.39 -23.58 7.30
CA ALA A 517 17.55 -22.71 7.45
C ALA A 517 17.17 -21.23 7.24
N PHE A 518 17.51 -20.38 8.21
CA PHE A 518 17.18 -18.95 8.18
C PHE A 518 18.43 -18.11 8.46
N SER A 519 18.78 -17.24 7.51
CA SER A 519 19.82 -16.23 7.68
C SER A 519 19.20 -14.84 7.67
N GLN A 520 19.70 -13.95 8.51
CA GLN A 520 19.18 -12.59 8.60
C GLN A 520 20.30 -11.54 8.70
N LYS A 521 20.08 -10.40 8.05
CA LYS A 521 20.92 -9.21 8.16
C LYS A 521 20.07 -8.04 8.63
N THR A 522 20.41 -7.47 9.79
CA THR A 522 19.63 -6.40 10.42
C THR A 522 20.38 -5.07 10.42
N LEU A 523 19.87 -4.09 9.69
CA LEU A 523 20.57 -2.84 9.42
C LEU A 523 19.69 -1.64 9.79
N THR A 524 20.28 -0.63 10.41
CA THR A 524 19.61 0.67 10.54
C THR A 524 19.53 1.33 9.17
N THR A 525 18.58 2.25 8.98
CA THR A 525 18.49 3.04 7.72
C THR A 525 19.80 3.78 7.43
N GLU A 526 20.46 4.29 8.47
CA GLU A 526 21.77 4.94 8.35
C GLU A 526 22.88 3.94 7.97
N GLN A 527 22.94 2.76 8.60
CA GLN A 527 23.91 1.72 8.23
C GLN A 527 23.68 1.16 6.83
N TRP A 528 22.43 1.04 6.39
CA TRP A 528 22.09 0.64 5.02
C TRP A 528 22.59 1.68 4.01
N ASN A 529 22.35 2.97 4.29
CA ASN A 529 22.81 4.05 3.44
C ASN A 529 24.35 4.20 3.46
N ASN A 530 25.01 3.93 4.59
CA ASN A 530 26.47 3.99 4.72
C ASN A 530 27.20 2.79 4.11
N LEU A 531 26.57 1.60 4.07
CA LEU A 531 27.16 0.41 3.45
C LEU A 531 27.33 0.54 1.94
N ASN A 532 26.53 1.40 1.29
CA ASN A 532 26.54 1.56 -0.16
C ASN A 532 27.03 2.95 -0.60
N LYS A 533 27.93 3.56 0.18
CA LYS A 533 28.60 4.82 -0.15
C LYS A 533 30.08 4.59 -0.42
N PHE A 534 30.58 5.09 -1.56
CA PHE A 534 31.99 5.07 -1.90
C PHE A 534 32.39 6.32 -2.69
N GLU A 535 33.70 6.52 -2.83
CA GLU A 535 34.28 7.63 -3.59
C GLU A 535 35.27 7.12 -4.62
N VAL A 536 35.29 7.77 -5.79
CA VAL A 536 36.24 7.49 -6.86
C VAL A 536 36.89 8.79 -7.31
N THR A 537 38.19 8.75 -7.55
CA THR A 537 38.98 9.92 -7.97
C THR A 537 39.67 9.65 -9.30
N ALA A 538 39.71 10.66 -10.17
CA ALA A 538 40.47 10.61 -11.42
C ALA A 538 41.36 11.86 -11.55
N PRO A 539 42.65 11.73 -11.87
CA PRO A 539 43.56 12.87 -12.04
C PRO A 539 43.23 13.68 -13.30
N GLY A 540 43.72 14.91 -13.37
CA GLY A 540 43.78 15.71 -14.60
C GLY A 540 45.03 15.38 -15.42
N LYS A 541 45.27 16.15 -16.48
CA LYS A 541 46.48 16.06 -17.32
C LYS A 541 47.13 17.41 -17.59
N ILE A 542 48.42 17.37 -17.89
CA ILE A 542 49.17 18.46 -18.52
C ILE A 542 50.02 17.91 -19.65
N ILE A 543 50.38 18.77 -20.60
CA ILE A 543 51.42 18.47 -21.60
C ILE A 543 52.73 18.98 -21.01
N LEU A 544 53.74 18.12 -20.93
CA LEU A 544 55.09 18.48 -20.45
C LEU A 544 55.95 19.00 -21.60
N PHE A 545 55.84 18.35 -22.76
CA PHE A 545 56.60 18.71 -23.96
C PHE A 545 55.77 18.45 -25.21
N GLY A 546 55.80 19.40 -26.14
CA GLY A 546 55.41 19.17 -27.53
C GLY A 546 53.98 19.59 -27.87
N GLU A 547 53.44 20.58 -27.16
CA GLU A 547 52.10 21.16 -27.27
C GLU A 547 51.73 21.45 -28.73
N HIS A 548 52.49 22.32 -29.40
CA HIS A 548 52.22 22.68 -30.80
C HIS A 548 52.97 21.80 -31.80
N SER A 549 54.09 21.20 -31.40
CA SER A 549 54.90 20.37 -32.30
C SER A 549 54.18 19.11 -32.75
N VAL A 550 53.25 18.58 -31.93
CA VAL A 550 52.47 17.38 -32.28
C VAL A 550 51.55 17.60 -33.48
N VAL A 551 51.09 18.83 -33.72
CA VAL A 551 50.28 19.20 -34.89
C VAL A 551 51.04 18.94 -36.19
N TYR A 552 52.37 19.06 -36.15
CA TYR A 552 53.31 18.83 -37.24
C TYR A 552 53.89 17.40 -37.26
N GLY A 553 53.30 16.46 -36.50
CA GLY A 553 53.69 15.05 -36.50
C GLY A 553 54.92 14.72 -35.64
N LYS A 554 55.37 15.63 -34.77
CA LYS A 554 56.43 15.35 -33.79
C LYS A 554 55.87 14.68 -32.54
N PRO A 555 56.67 13.91 -31.78
CA PRO A 555 56.22 13.34 -30.52
C PRO A 555 55.97 14.43 -29.47
N ALA A 556 54.98 14.17 -28.61
CA ALA A 556 54.68 14.95 -27.43
C ALA A 556 54.53 14.04 -26.21
N ILE A 557 54.78 14.58 -25.03
CA ILE A 557 54.68 13.90 -23.74
C ILE A 557 53.68 14.67 -22.88
N ALA A 558 52.68 13.95 -22.41
CA ALA A 558 51.71 14.46 -21.46
C ALA A 558 51.70 13.57 -20.21
N CYS A 559 51.37 14.14 -19.06
CA CYS A 559 51.40 13.44 -17.78
C CYS A 559 50.15 13.73 -16.95
N ALA A 560 49.82 12.80 -16.06
CA ALA A 560 48.80 13.04 -15.05
C ALA A 560 49.27 14.10 -14.05
N ILE A 561 48.33 14.86 -13.50
CA ILE A 561 48.59 15.78 -12.39
C ILE A 561 47.78 15.38 -11.17
N ASP A 562 48.34 15.66 -9.99
CA ASP A 562 47.70 15.39 -8.69
C ASP A 562 46.60 16.43 -8.34
N GLN A 563 45.77 16.74 -9.32
CA GLN A 563 44.53 17.48 -9.16
C GLN A 563 43.41 16.60 -9.69
N HIS A 564 42.47 16.26 -8.81
CA HIS A 564 41.50 15.21 -9.10
C HIS A 564 40.09 15.76 -9.26
N THR A 565 39.30 15.03 -10.05
CA THR A 565 37.83 15.03 -9.97
C THR A 565 37.42 13.88 -9.07
N THR A 566 36.65 14.20 -8.03
CA THR A 566 36.13 13.25 -7.04
C THR A 566 34.64 13.08 -7.25
N LEU A 567 34.23 11.83 -7.44
CA LEU A 567 32.83 11.41 -7.51
C LEU A 567 32.46 10.66 -6.23
N THR A 568 31.47 11.18 -5.52
CA THR A 568 30.84 10.51 -4.37
C THR A 568 29.59 9.79 -4.85
N PHE A 569 29.52 8.49 -4.64
CA PHE A 569 28.37 7.66 -5.01
C PHE A 569 27.68 7.15 -3.76
N THR A 570 26.35 7.18 -3.74
CA THR A 570 25.54 6.58 -2.67
C THR A 570 24.32 5.92 -3.27
N GLU A 571 24.17 4.62 -3.05
CA GLU A 571 22.92 3.92 -3.31
C GLU A 571 21.97 4.09 -2.12
N SER A 572 20.73 4.43 -2.40
CA SER A 572 19.67 4.57 -1.42
C SER A 572 18.44 3.80 -1.86
N TYR A 573 17.66 3.30 -0.92
CA TYR A 573 16.41 2.63 -1.24
C TYR A 573 15.39 3.62 -1.81
N CYS A 574 14.72 3.22 -2.89
CA CYS A 574 13.58 3.94 -3.45
C CYS A 574 12.57 2.94 -3.99
N ASN A 575 11.29 3.10 -3.68
CA ASN A 575 10.23 2.23 -4.19
C ASN A 575 9.92 2.58 -5.66
N ASN A 576 10.85 2.27 -6.57
CA ASN A 576 10.69 2.54 -7.99
C ASN A 576 9.82 1.47 -8.65
N GLN A 577 8.68 1.89 -9.19
CA GLN A 577 7.69 1.00 -9.81
C GLN A 577 8.10 0.56 -11.23
N ASP A 578 9.00 1.29 -11.88
CA ASP A 578 9.47 0.99 -13.24
C ASP A 578 10.86 0.34 -13.20
N LEU A 579 10.92 -0.92 -13.61
CA LEU A 579 12.15 -1.73 -13.65
C LEU A 579 13.17 -1.22 -14.68
N ASN A 580 12.74 -0.37 -15.60
CA ASN A 580 13.57 0.21 -16.65
C ASN A 580 14.02 1.64 -16.32
N THR A 581 13.83 2.11 -15.08
CA THR A 581 14.33 3.42 -14.67
C THR A 581 15.06 3.37 -13.33
N ILE A 582 15.96 4.33 -13.11
CA ILE A 582 16.59 4.55 -11.81
C ILE A 582 16.57 6.05 -11.51
N PRO A 583 15.85 6.51 -10.47
CA PRO A 583 15.87 7.89 -10.06
C PRO A 583 17.23 8.22 -9.44
N CYS A 584 17.88 9.26 -9.97
CA CYS A 584 19.22 9.67 -9.55
C CYS A 584 19.22 11.13 -9.12
N ARG A 585 19.58 11.40 -7.86
CA ARG A 585 19.84 12.75 -7.37
C ARG A 585 21.26 13.15 -7.75
N ILE A 586 21.38 14.21 -8.54
CA ILE A 586 22.66 14.70 -9.05
C ILE A 586 23.03 16.00 -8.33
N ILE A 587 24.29 16.11 -7.89
CA ILE A 587 24.84 17.29 -7.19
C ILE A 587 26.15 17.67 -7.87
N LEU A 588 26.16 18.81 -8.59
CA LEU A 588 27.31 19.32 -9.34
C LEU A 588 27.59 20.77 -8.92
N PRO A 589 28.35 20.99 -7.83
CA PRO A 589 28.57 22.32 -7.26
C PRO A 589 29.26 23.29 -8.24
N LEU A 590 30.13 22.77 -9.13
CA LEU A 590 30.89 23.60 -10.10
C LEU A 590 30.03 24.32 -11.12
N ILE A 591 28.83 23.79 -11.42
CA ILE A 591 27.86 24.40 -12.33
C ILE A 591 26.58 24.82 -11.59
N ASN A 592 26.61 24.85 -10.25
CA ASN A 592 25.47 25.16 -9.39
C ASN A 592 24.20 24.36 -9.70
N TYR A 593 24.38 23.09 -10.10
CA TYR A 593 23.27 22.20 -10.43
C TYR A 593 23.00 21.21 -9.30
N SER A 594 21.74 21.17 -8.85
CA SER A 594 21.23 20.07 -8.04
C SER A 594 19.82 19.73 -8.51
N GLY A 595 19.60 18.49 -8.93
CA GLY A 595 18.35 18.06 -9.53
C GLY A 595 18.18 16.55 -9.49
N MET A 596 16.98 16.11 -9.85
CA MET A 596 16.68 14.70 -10.12
C MET A 596 16.87 14.44 -11.60
N LEU A 597 17.51 13.32 -11.93
CA LEU A 597 17.63 12.80 -13.28
C LEU A 597 17.15 11.35 -13.27
N THR A 598 16.25 10.99 -14.19
CA THR A 598 15.84 9.60 -14.38
C THR A 598 16.78 8.91 -15.36
N ILE A 599 17.45 7.84 -14.93
CA ILE A 599 18.30 7.02 -15.81
C ILE A 599 17.44 5.90 -16.38
N HIS A 600 17.35 5.81 -17.70
CA HIS A 600 16.58 4.78 -18.39
C HIS A 600 17.49 3.59 -18.70
N LEU A 601 17.05 2.39 -18.34
CA LEU A 601 17.71 1.13 -18.65
C LEU A 601 17.05 0.53 -19.90
N ASP A 602 17.86 0.15 -20.90
CA ASP A 602 17.32 -0.47 -22.12
C ASP A 602 16.93 -1.94 -21.86
N ALA A 603 15.82 -2.39 -22.47
CA ALA A 603 15.24 -3.72 -22.23
C ALA A 603 16.07 -4.90 -22.79
N LYS A 604 17.14 -4.64 -23.54
CA LYS A 604 18.05 -5.66 -24.08
C LYS A 604 19.46 -5.40 -23.54
N PRO A 605 19.99 -6.22 -22.62
CA PRO A 605 21.28 -5.97 -21.97
C PRO A 605 22.51 -6.24 -22.86
N THR A 606 22.34 -6.67 -24.10
CA THR A 606 23.40 -7.26 -24.94
C THR A 606 23.97 -6.27 -25.95
N PHE A 607 24.40 -5.08 -25.53
CA PHE A 607 25.02 -4.09 -26.43
C PHE A 607 26.52 -3.95 -26.16
N SER A 608 27.33 -3.83 -27.21
CA SER A 608 28.73 -3.39 -27.07
C SER A 608 28.77 -1.87 -26.74
N PRO A 609 29.82 -1.35 -26.07
CA PRO A 609 29.94 0.08 -25.78
C PRO A 609 29.79 0.97 -27.02
N THR A 610 30.34 0.52 -28.16
CA THR A 610 30.27 1.24 -29.45
C THR A 610 28.85 1.24 -30.02
N THR A 611 28.15 0.10 -29.93
CA THR A 611 26.76 -0.03 -30.40
C THR A 611 25.84 0.86 -29.56
N TYR A 612 25.97 0.82 -28.23
CA TYR A 612 25.19 1.65 -27.31
C TYR A 612 25.42 3.15 -27.52
N PHE A 613 26.68 3.54 -27.81
CA PHE A 613 27.03 4.92 -28.18
C PHE A 613 26.31 5.38 -29.46
N GLN A 614 26.33 4.56 -30.52
CA GLN A 614 25.65 4.89 -31.78
C GLN A 614 24.12 4.99 -31.61
N GLU A 615 23.52 4.10 -30.83
CA GLU A 615 22.08 4.15 -30.53
C GLU A 615 21.73 5.41 -29.72
N THR A 616 22.51 5.74 -28.71
CA THR A 616 22.30 6.96 -27.91
C THR A 616 22.40 8.22 -28.76
N LEU A 617 23.39 8.29 -29.66
CA LEU A 617 23.50 9.38 -30.65
C LEU A 617 22.29 9.44 -31.59
N ASN A 618 21.80 8.30 -32.06
CA ASN A 618 20.62 8.24 -32.91
C ASN A 618 19.34 8.70 -32.18
N LYS A 619 19.17 8.31 -30.91
CA LYS A 619 18.06 8.75 -30.05
C LYS A 619 18.12 10.27 -29.81
N LEU A 620 19.32 10.81 -29.54
CA LEU A 620 19.56 12.26 -29.38
C LEU A 620 19.24 13.04 -30.66
N ASN A 621 19.68 12.55 -31.83
CA ASN A 621 19.44 13.21 -33.12
C ASN A 621 17.95 13.21 -33.54
N LYS A 622 17.16 12.26 -33.03
CA LYS A 622 15.72 12.13 -33.33
C LYS A 622 14.81 12.89 -32.35
N ASN A 623 15.36 13.60 -31.35
CA ASN A 623 14.60 14.26 -30.28
C ASN A 623 13.55 13.33 -29.63
N GLU A 624 13.92 12.07 -29.38
CA GLU A 624 13.00 11.16 -28.68
C GLU A 624 12.77 11.60 -27.22
N PRO A 625 11.55 11.43 -26.67
CA PRO A 625 11.12 12.00 -25.40
C PRO A 625 11.80 11.45 -24.13
N PHE A 626 12.87 10.66 -24.27
CA PHE A 626 13.60 10.08 -23.13
C PHE A 626 14.41 11.12 -22.32
N LEU A 627 14.54 12.35 -22.84
CA LEU A 627 15.31 13.44 -22.22
C LEU A 627 14.52 14.76 -22.10
N ASN A 628 13.19 14.70 -21.96
CA ASN A 628 12.36 15.91 -21.75
C ASN A 628 12.84 16.76 -20.56
N GLU A 629 13.49 16.14 -19.55
CA GLU A 629 14.12 16.84 -18.42
C GLU A 629 15.35 17.67 -18.83
N LEU A 630 16.14 17.22 -19.82
CA LEU A 630 17.37 17.89 -20.28
C LEU A 630 17.13 19.03 -21.27
N ASP A 631 15.96 19.11 -21.89
CA ASP A 631 15.61 20.18 -22.84
C ASP A 631 15.40 21.55 -22.18
N THR A 632 15.22 21.56 -20.86
CA THR A 632 15.13 22.79 -20.07
C THR A 632 16.49 23.39 -19.71
N LEU A 633 17.59 22.68 -19.99
CA LEU A 633 18.94 23.01 -19.53
C LEU A 633 19.80 23.66 -20.61
N SER A 634 20.76 24.48 -20.17
CA SER A 634 21.66 25.22 -21.06
C SER A 634 22.84 24.36 -21.55
N GLY A 635 23.49 24.77 -22.65
CA GLY A 635 24.35 23.90 -23.47
C GLY A 635 25.39 23.03 -22.73
N ASN A 636 26.12 23.56 -21.74
CA ASN A 636 27.13 22.78 -21.01
C ASN A 636 26.49 21.80 -20.01
N GLU A 637 25.42 22.22 -19.33
CA GLU A 637 24.67 21.38 -18.38
C GLU A 637 24.04 20.19 -19.11
N LYS A 638 23.43 20.46 -20.28
CA LYS A 638 22.85 19.43 -21.15
C LYS A 638 23.90 18.40 -21.58
N LYS A 639 25.10 18.84 -22.00
CA LYS A 639 26.20 17.92 -22.37
C LYS A 639 26.67 17.08 -21.19
N THR A 640 26.90 17.69 -20.02
CA THR A 640 27.37 17.01 -18.81
C THR A 640 26.38 15.93 -18.34
N LEU A 641 25.08 16.25 -18.28
CA LEU A 641 24.08 15.28 -17.85
C LEU A 641 23.78 14.22 -18.92
N THR A 642 23.93 14.54 -20.21
CA THR A 642 23.85 13.54 -21.29
C THR A 642 24.95 12.49 -21.14
N VAL A 643 26.18 12.91 -20.83
CA VAL A 643 27.29 12.00 -20.57
C VAL A 643 27.03 11.12 -19.34
N LEU A 644 26.48 11.70 -18.27
CA LEU A 644 26.12 10.96 -17.06
C LEU A 644 25.07 9.89 -17.39
N HIS A 645 24.00 10.26 -18.10
CA HIS A 645 22.95 9.33 -18.51
C HIS A 645 23.49 8.21 -19.40
N PHE A 646 24.33 8.54 -20.39
CA PHE A 646 24.97 7.56 -21.27
C PHE A 646 25.84 6.57 -20.50
N ILE A 647 26.71 7.04 -19.60
CA ILE A 647 27.63 6.17 -18.86
C ILE A 647 26.85 5.27 -17.90
N PHE A 648 25.98 5.84 -17.07
CA PHE A 648 25.23 5.06 -16.08
C PHE A 648 24.20 4.14 -16.74
N GLY A 649 23.41 4.64 -17.70
CA GLY A 649 22.44 3.81 -18.44
C GLY A 649 23.14 2.70 -19.21
N GLY A 650 24.20 3.04 -19.94
CA GLY A 650 24.96 2.08 -20.77
C GLY A 650 25.67 1.02 -19.95
N ILE A 651 26.48 1.40 -18.97
CA ILE A 651 27.23 0.43 -18.18
C ILE A 651 26.28 -0.42 -17.31
N ILE A 652 25.28 0.19 -16.67
CA ILE A 652 24.35 -0.61 -15.86
C ILE A 652 23.52 -1.55 -16.74
N THR A 653 23.03 -1.11 -17.91
CA THR A 653 22.29 -2.00 -18.82
C THR A 653 23.17 -3.09 -19.44
N CYS A 654 24.39 -2.78 -19.85
CA CYS A 654 25.31 -3.76 -20.46
C CYS A 654 25.75 -4.84 -19.47
N TYR A 655 25.88 -4.51 -18.18
CA TYR A 655 26.50 -5.40 -17.19
C TYR A 655 25.54 -5.90 -16.09
N MET A 656 24.37 -5.30 -15.90
CA MET A 656 23.39 -5.69 -14.87
C MET A 656 22.01 -5.92 -15.49
N LYS A 657 21.46 -7.14 -15.35
CA LYS A 657 20.18 -7.48 -16.01
C LYS A 657 18.97 -6.72 -15.44
N GLN A 658 18.88 -6.51 -14.11
CA GLN A 658 17.81 -5.70 -13.46
C GLN A 658 18.27 -5.17 -12.09
N LEU A 659 17.95 -3.90 -11.80
CA LEU A 659 18.09 -3.32 -10.46
C LEU A 659 16.69 -2.98 -9.92
N LYS A 660 16.32 -3.54 -8.76
CA LYS A 660 15.01 -3.31 -8.13
C LYS A 660 15.15 -2.42 -6.91
N ASN A 661 14.27 -1.44 -6.81
CA ASN A 661 14.07 -0.61 -5.62
C ASN A 661 15.29 0.22 -5.17
N VAL A 662 16.10 0.70 -6.13
CA VAL A 662 17.27 1.52 -5.85
C VAL A 662 17.11 2.93 -6.43
N SER A 663 17.73 3.88 -5.78
CA SER A 663 17.98 5.24 -6.24
C SER A 663 19.45 5.56 -6.02
N PHE A 664 20.02 6.42 -6.86
CA PHE A 664 21.40 6.85 -6.69
C PHE A 664 21.48 8.31 -6.28
N THR A 665 22.44 8.64 -5.43
CA THR A 665 22.89 10.01 -5.21
C THR A 665 24.31 10.11 -5.70
N ILE A 666 24.54 10.96 -6.71
CA ILE A 666 25.83 11.16 -7.36
C ILE A 666 26.24 12.61 -7.15
N GLY A 667 27.33 12.80 -6.41
CA GLY A 667 27.96 14.10 -6.20
C GLY A 667 29.30 14.15 -6.91
N ILE A 668 29.60 15.23 -7.65
CA ILE A 668 30.89 15.38 -8.33
C ILE A 668 31.50 16.73 -8.02
N THR A 669 32.75 16.71 -7.56
CA THR A 669 33.57 17.89 -7.27
C THR A 669 34.89 17.77 -8.00
N SER A 670 35.49 18.88 -8.42
CA SER A 670 36.80 18.86 -9.08
C SER A 670 37.64 20.04 -8.62
N VAL A 671 38.92 19.77 -8.38
CA VAL A 671 39.94 20.80 -8.12
C VAL A 671 40.44 21.42 -9.43
N LEU A 672 40.19 20.77 -10.58
CA LEU A 672 40.62 21.22 -11.90
C LEU A 672 39.84 22.45 -12.34
N LYS A 673 40.55 23.49 -12.80
CA LYS A 673 39.93 24.68 -13.37
C LYS A 673 39.30 24.35 -14.73
N LEU A 674 37.99 24.56 -14.86
CA LEU A 674 37.25 24.36 -16.10
C LEU A 674 37.82 25.25 -17.22
N GLY A 675 37.98 24.69 -18.42
CA GLY A 675 38.46 25.42 -19.59
C GLY A 675 39.97 25.70 -19.63
N ALA A 676 40.73 25.37 -18.58
CA ALA A 676 42.17 25.64 -18.51
C ALA A 676 43.06 24.63 -19.26
N GLY A 677 42.47 23.74 -20.07
CA GLY A 677 43.22 22.71 -20.79
C GLY A 677 43.75 21.58 -19.92
N THR A 678 43.39 21.50 -18.63
CA THR A 678 43.88 20.49 -17.66
C THR A 678 43.12 19.16 -17.67
N GLY A 679 42.15 18.99 -18.57
CA GLY A 679 41.47 17.70 -18.80
C GLY A 679 40.34 17.41 -17.83
N SER A 680 39.68 18.46 -17.34
CA SER A 680 38.53 18.33 -16.46
C SER A 680 37.40 17.47 -17.06
N SER A 681 37.16 17.52 -18.37
CA SER A 681 36.14 16.69 -19.03
C SER A 681 36.50 15.21 -19.07
N ALA A 682 37.76 14.89 -19.37
CA ALA A 682 38.24 13.50 -19.38
C ALA A 682 38.29 12.92 -17.97
N SER A 683 38.79 13.69 -16.99
CA SER A 683 38.78 13.33 -15.57
C SER A 683 37.35 13.09 -15.06
N TYR A 684 36.39 13.92 -15.47
CA TYR A 684 34.96 13.70 -15.22
C TYR A 684 34.44 12.38 -15.82
N CYS A 685 34.65 12.15 -17.13
CA CYS A 685 34.21 10.91 -17.79
C CYS A 685 34.83 9.66 -17.14
N VAL A 686 36.13 9.68 -16.83
CA VAL A 686 36.82 8.56 -16.17
C VAL A 686 36.24 8.30 -14.78
N SER A 687 35.97 9.34 -13.99
CA SER A 687 35.38 9.18 -12.65
C SER A 687 33.98 8.55 -12.69
N LEU A 688 33.14 8.91 -13.66
CA LEU A 688 31.80 8.33 -13.85
C LEU A 688 31.87 6.84 -14.21
N VAL A 689 32.72 6.48 -15.17
CA VAL A 689 32.88 5.09 -15.60
C VAL A 689 33.44 4.23 -14.49
N ALA A 690 34.48 4.72 -13.81
CA ALA A 690 35.09 4.03 -12.69
C ALA A 690 34.11 3.87 -11.51
N ALA A 691 33.21 4.83 -11.27
CA ALA A 691 32.15 4.69 -10.27
C ALA A 691 31.14 3.59 -10.62
N CYS A 692 30.72 3.49 -11.89
CA CYS A 692 29.82 2.42 -12.33
C CYS A 692 30.47 1.03 -12.17
N LEU A 693 31.74 0.90 -12.56
CA LEU A 693 32.47 -0.37 -12.38
C LEU A 693 32.73 -0.69 -10.91
N ALA A 694 33.07 0.29 -10.07
CA ALA A 694 33.21 0.10 -8.63
C ALA A 694 31.90 -0.40 -7.99
N TYR A 695 30.76 0.16 -8.42
CA TYR A 695 29.44 -0.28 -7.98
C TYR A 695 29.17 -1.74 -8.38
N ILE A 696 29.47 -2.12 -9.63
CA ILE A 696 29.33 -3.51 -10.11
C ILE A 696 30.21 -4.45 -9.28
N LYS A 697 31.49 -4.12 -9.07
CA LYS A 697 32.42 -4.91 -8.24
C LYS A 697 31.91 -5.06 -6.80
N PHE A 698 31.33 -4.01 -6.23
CA PHE A 698 30.72 -4.06 -4.90
C PHE A 698 29.51 -5.00 -4.83
N LYS A 699 28.66 -5.00 -5.87
CA LYS A 699 27.49 -5.89 -5.97
C LYS A 699 27.86 -7.35 -6.21
N ILE A 700 28.88 -7.63 -7.02
CA ILE A 700 29.45 -8.98 -7.20
C ILE A 700 29.91 -9.55 -5.86
N ASN A 701 30.57 -8.74 -5.03
CA ASN A 701 31.08 -9.16 -3.72
C ASN A 701 30.01 -9.45 -2.66
N SER A 702 28.77 -9.00 -2.85
CA SER A 702 27.71 -9.07 -1.83
C SER A 702 26.75 -10.26 -1.96
N ASN A 703 27.01 -11.22 -2.85
CA ASN A 703 26.17 -12.42 -3.10
C ASN A 703 24.68 -12.11 -3.30
N VAL A 704 24.36 -10.99 -3.95
CA VAL A 704 23.01 -10.72 -4.45
C VAL A 704 22.93 -11.35 -5.83
N GLU A 705 21.99 -12.28 -6.06
CA GLU A 705 21.77 -12.93 -7.37
C GLU A 705 21.37 -11.90 -8.43
N ILE A 706 22.37 -11.26 -9.02
CA ILE A 706 22.27 -10.50 -10.25
C ILE A 706 22.95 -11.37 -11.29
N GLN A 707 22.20 -11.83 -12.29
CA GLN A 707 22.81 -12.52 -13.42
C GLN A 707 23.69 -11.53 -14.19
N PHE A 708 24.99 -11.76 -14.16
CA PHE A 708 25.97 -11.05 -14.97
C PHE A 708 26.12 -11.74 -16.32
N ASP A 709 26.26 -10.96 -17.40
CA ASP A 709 26.65 -11.50 -18.71
C ASP A 709 28.12 -11.09 -18.95
N PRO A 710 29.08 -12.03 -18.91
CA PRO A 710 30.49 -11.69 -19.13
C PRO A 710 30.83 -11.49 -20.61
N LEU A 711 29.90 -11.77 -21.52
CA LEU A 711 30.16 -11.87 -22.95
C LEU A 711 29.56 -10.69 -23.71
N LEU A 712 30.42 -9.93 -24.37
CA LEU A 712 30.20 -9.43 -25.72
C LEU A 712 31.55 -9.03 -26.33
N ASP A 713 32.09 -9.97 -27.11
CA ASP A 713 33.27 -9.82 -27.95
C ASP A 713 33.10 -8.70 -28.97
N ASP A 714 34.15 -7.88 -29.09
CA ASP A 714 34.87 -7.63 -30.34
C ASP A 714 36.06 -6.72 -30.00
N PHE A 715 37.17 -7.34 -29.59
CA PHE A 715 38.47 -6.68 -29.53
C PHE A 715 39.57 -7.61 -30.05
N HIS A 716 40.04 -7.30 -31.25
CA HIS A 716 41.37 -7.71 -31.68
C HIS A 716 42.43 -6.90 -30.93
N SER A 717 42.83 -7.36 -29.74
CA SER A 717 44.16 -7.06 -29.20
C SER A 717 45.15 -8.10 -29.74
N GLN A 718 46.36 -7.66 -30.09
CA GLN A 718 47.46 -8.50 -30.61
C GLN A 718 48.01 -9.54 -29.60
N SER A 719 47.34 -9.75 -28.47
CA SER A 719 47.60 -10.80 -27.49
C SER A 719 46.35 -11.65 -27.39
N GLY A 720 46.37 -12.80 -28.06
CA GLY A 720 45.21 -13.68 -28.25
C GLY A 720 44.80 -14.49 -27.02
N ASP A 721 44.62 -13.85 -25.86
CA ASP A 721 44.05 -14.49 -24.67
C ASP A 721 43.06 -13.57 -23.94
N ASN A 722 41.88 -14.15 -23.69
CA ASN A 722 40.96 -13.95 -22.58
C ASN A 722 39.83 -12.91 -22.66
N LEU A 723 38.62 -13.44 -22.40
CA LEU A 723 37.47 -12.74 -21.84
C LEU A 723 37.90 -11.75 -20.74
N LEU A 724 37.33 -10.55 -20.77
CA LEU A 724 37.53 -9.56 -19.71
C LEU A 724 36.56 -9.87 -18.56
N ILE A 725 37.04 -10.58 -17.53
CA ILE A 725 36.27 -10.90 -16.33
C ILE A 725 36.40 -9.73 -15.35
N ILE A 726 35.27 -9.14 -14.95
CA ILE A 726 35.23 -8.17 -13.84
C ILE A 726 35.32 -8.97 -12.54
N GLU A 727 36.44 -8.84 -11.84
CA GLU A 727 36.70 -9.56 -10.59
C GLU A 727 36.23 -8.75 -9.37
N PRO A 728 35.96 -9.40 -8.22
CA PRO A 728 35.73 -8.67 -6.97
C PRO A 728 36.94 -7.84 -6.51
N PHE A 729 36.74 -6.85 -5.65
CA PHE A 729 37.86 -6.14 -5.02
C PHE A 729 38.69 -7.10 -4.15
N THR A 730 40.01 -7.11 -4.36
CA THR A 730 41.00 -7.70 -3.43
C THR A 730 41.47 -6.62 -2.44
N ASP A 731 42.32 -6.98 -1.46
CA ASP A 731 42.81 -6.05 -0.41
C ASP A 731 43.42 -4.72 -0.92
N ASN A 732 43.75 -4.64 -2.22
CA ASN A 732 44.10 -3.40 -2.91
C ASN A 732 42.88 -2.82 -3.67
N ILE A 733 42.43 -1.63 -3.27
CA ILE A 733 41.31 -0.86 -3.87
C ILE A 733 41.73 -0.24 -5.23
N ALA A 734 42.28 -1.04 -6.15
CA ALA A 734 42.74 -0.60 -7.45
C ALA A 734 42.10 -1.41 -8.58
N PHE A 735 41.90 -0.77 -9.74
CA PHE A 735 41.42 -1.44 -10.94
C PHE A 735 42.57 -2.18 -11.65
N SER A 736 42.29 -3.38 -12.18
CA SER A 736 43.23 -4.14 -13.01
C SER A 736 43.50 -3.43 -14.34
N ASP A 737 44.55 -3.83 -15.06
CA ASP A 737 44.86 -3.21 -16.36
C ASP A 737 43.78 -3.48 -17.42
N GLY A 738 43.11 -4.62 -17.34
CA GLY A 738 41.93 -4.92 -18.17
C GLY A 738 40.76 -4.00 -17.85
N GLU A 739 40.46 -3.78 -16.55
CA GLU A 739 39.41 -2.85 -16.12
C GLU A 739 39.74 -1.41 -16.51
N LYS A 740 41.00 -0.98 -16.39
CA LYS A 740 41.47 0.33 -16.87
C LYS A 740 41.28 0.48 -18.38
N CYS A 741 41.54 -0.57 -19.17
CA CYS A 741 41.27 -0.54 -20.61
C CYS A 741 39.78 -0.29 -20.90
N LEU A 742 38.89 -0.95 -20.17
CA LEU A 742 37.44 -0.73 -20.28
C LEU A 742 37.03 0.69 -19.84
N ILE A 743 37.58 1.18 -18.73
CA ILE A 743 37.38 2.55 -18.23
C ILE A 743 37.75 3.55 -19.33
N ASN A 744 38.92 3.36 -19.93
CA ASN A 744 39.42 4.23 -20.98
C ASN A 744 38.48 4.26 -22.20
N ARG A 745 38.01 3.11 -22.66
CA ARG A 745 37.13 3.01 -23.83
C ARG A 745 35.81 3.75 -23.62
N TRP A 746 35.12 3.51 -22.51
CA TRP A 746 33.86 4.19 -22.20
C TRP A 746 34.08 5.69 -22.01
N ALA A 747 35.17 6.10 -21.36
CA ALA A 747 35.51 7.50 -21.20
C ALA A 747 35.81 8.21 -22.53
N LEU A 748 36.44 7.53 -23.50
CA LEU A 748 36.65 8.04 -24.86
C LEU A 748 35.34 8.24 -25.62
N LEU A 749 34.43 7.26 -25.56
CA LEU A 749 33.11 7.40 -26.17
C LEU A 749 32.32 8.55 -25.54
N ALA A 750 32.36 8.65 -24.20
CA ALA A 750 31.72 9.73 -23.46
C ALA A 750 32.27 11.12 -23.81
N GLU A 751 33.59 11.26 -23.95
CA GLU A 751 34.24 12.50 -24.38
C GLU A 751 33.75 12.97 -25.76
N ASN A 752 33.33 12.07 -26.65
CA ASN A 752 32.79 12.44 -27.97
C ASN A 752 31.40 13.09 -27.92
N PHE A 753 30.68 13.02 -26.79
CA PHE A 753 29.47 13.84 -26.58
C PHE A 753 29.81 15.29 -26.20
N ILE A 754 30.95 15.50 -25.55
CA ILE A 754 31.41 16.83 -25.10
C ILE A 754 32.13 17.53 -26.26
N HIS A 755 33.07 16.82 -26.87
CA HIS A 755 33.94 17.24 -27.95
C HIS A 755 33.54 16.52 -29.23
N THR A 756 33.37 17.21 -30.35
CA THR A 756 32.91 16.59 -31.63
C THR A 756 33.80 15.45 -32.12
N LYS A 757 35.09 15.42 -31.72
CA LYS A 757 36.02 14.31 -31.96
C LYS A 757 37.18 14.37 -30.96
N ALA A 758 37.16 13.54 -29.93
CA ALA A 758 38.25 13.43 -28.96
C ALA A 758 39.43 12.60 -29.53
N SER A 759 40.65 12.95 -29.15
CA SER A 759 41.88 12.23 -29.55
C SER A 759 42.13 10.96 -28.73
N GLY A 760 41.53 10.86 -27.54
CA GLY A 760 41.78 9.80 -26.57
C GLY A 760 42.94 10.04 -25.62
N LEU A 761 43.77 11.06 -25.86
CA LEU A 761 44.93 11.33 -25.02
C LEU A 761 44.53 11.64 -23.57
N ASP A 762 43.59 12.57 -23.41
CA ASP A 762 43.19 13.07 -22.09
C ASP A 762 42.64 11.95 -21.21
N ASN A 763 41.71 11.14 -21.73
CA ASN A 763 41.17 10.02 -20.97
C ASN A 763 42.21 8.91 -20.73
N THR A 764 43.16 8.64 -21.65
CA THR A 764 44.25 7.68 -21.39
C THR A 764 45.08 8.11 -20.19
N ILE A 765 45.45 9.39 -20.12
CA ILE A 765 46.24 9.90 -18.98
C ILE A 765 45.42 9.84 -17.69
N CYS A 766 44.16 10.28 -17.72
CA CYS A 766 43.28 10.25 -16.55
C CYS A 766 43.00 8.82 -16.04
N THR A 767 42.97 7.82 -16.93
CA THR A 767 42.72 6.41 -16.55
C THR A 767 43.95 5.74 -15.95
N TYR A 768 45.11 5.88 -16.58
CA TYR A 768 46.32 5.16 -16.17
C TYR A 768 47.15 5.93 -15.13
N GLY A 769 46.92 7.24 -14.96
CA GLY A 769 47.60 8.05 -13.95
C GLY A 769 49.10 8.20 -14.19
N THR A 770 49.58 8.00 -15.42
CA THR A 770 51.01 7.99 -15.78
C THR A 770 51.34 8.94 -16.93
N MET A 771 52.60 8.95 -17.37
CA MET A 771 53.05 9.66 -18.57
C MET A 771 52.67 8.91 -19.85
N VAL A 772 52.28 9.67 -20.86
CA VAL A 772 51.90 9.16 -22.18
C VAL A 772 52.68 9.92 -23.25
N GLN A 773 53.42 9.17 -24.06
CA GLN A 773 53.99 9.67 -25.30
C GLN A 773 53.01 9.43 -26.46
N TYR A 774 52.75 10.46 -27.26
CA TYR A 774 51.86 10.37 -28.41
C TYR A 774 52.40 11.14 -29.62
N THR A 775 51.92 10.76 -30.81
CA THR A 775 52.15 11.48 -32.08
C THR A 775 50.83 11.56 -32.82
N LYS A 776 50.73 12.40 -33.86
CA LYS A 776 49.51 12.57 -34.67
C LYS A 776 49.03 11.28 -35.37
N LEU A 777 49.92 10.29 -35.57
CA LEU A 777 49.67 9.10 -36.40
C LEU A 777 49.80 7.75 -35.66
N ASN A 778 50.40 7.70 -34.45
CA ASN A 778 50.63 6.45 -33.72
C ASN A 778 49.81 6.34 -32.43
N SER A 779 49.69 5.11 -31.93
CA SER A 779 49.10 4.74 -30.65
C SER A 779 49.81 5.38 -29.45
N HIS A 780 49.06 5.58 -28.37
CA HIS A 780 49.55 6.09 -27.09
C HIS A 780 50.54 5.09 -26.48
N LYS A 781 51.76 5.54 -26.18
CA LYS A 781 52.75 4.75 -25.45
C LYS A 781 52.77 5.18 -23.99
N LEU A 782 52.35 4.29 -23.09
CA LEU A 782 52.50 4.48 -21.66
C LEU A 782 53.99 4.48 -21.29
N LEU A 783 54.40 5.44 -20.49
CA LEU A 783 55.75 5.57 -19.96
C LEU A 783 55.71 5.42 -18.44
N GLU A 784 56.76 4.86 -17.86
CA GLU A 784 56.99 4.98 -16.42
C GLU A 784 57.39 6.42 -16.09
N ALA A 785 56.85 6.94 -14.98
CA ALA A 785 57.08 8.31 -14.58
C ALA A 785 57.69 8.38 -13.17
N PRO A 786 58.78 9.15 -12.97
CA PRO A 786 59.23 9.49 -11.62
C PRO A 786 58.22 10.44 -10.96
N GLU A 787 58.26 10.52 -9.63
CA GLU A 787 57.47 11.51 -8.88
C GLU A 787 58.01 12.92 -9.18
N LEU A 788 57.18 13.77 -9.79
CA LEU A 788 57.55 15.13 -10.18
C LEU A 788 56.74 16.15 -9.38
N LYS A 789 57.43 17.01 -8.61
CA LYS A 789 56.80 18.14 -7.93
C LYS A 789 56.77 19.34 -8.86
N ILE A 790 55.56 19.80 -9.18
CA ILE A 790 55.33 20.93 -10.11
C ILE A 790 54.47 22.00 -9.45
N LEU A 791 54.63 23.24 -9.89
CA LEU A 791 53.75 24.36 -9.52
C LEU A 791 52.86 24.70 -10.72
N LEU A 792 51.54 24.48 -10.58
CA LEU A 792 50.57 24.81 -11.62
C LEU A 792 50.08 26.25 -11.46
N ILE A 793 50.30 27.09 -12.47
CA ILE A 793 49.93 28.51 -12.44
C ILE A 793 48.85 28.78 -13.50
N TYR A 794 47.69 29.27 -13.06
CA TYR A 794 46.63 29.74 -13.96
C TYR A 794 46.75 31.25 -14.15
N SER A 795 47.30 31.71 -15.28
CA SER A 795 47.26 33.13 -15.63
C SER A 795 45.82 33.53 -15.91
N ALA A 796 45.30 34.58 -15.27
CA ALA A 796 43.89 35.00 -15.35
C ALA A 796 43.44 35.54 -16.73
N LEU A 797 44.20 35.28 -17.80
CA LEU A 797 44.00 35.73 -19.18
C LEU A 797 43.16 34.76 -20.03
N ALA A 798 42.83 33.58 -19.52
CA ALA A 798 41.94 32.63 -20.16
C ALA A 798 40.66 32.47 -19.33
N ALA A 799 39.68 33.35 -19.58
CA ALA A 799 38.29 33.22 -19.16
C ALA A 799 37.40 33.54 -20.37
#